data_AF-A0A8T4NBN9-F1
#
_entry.id   AF-A0A8T4NBN9-F1
#
_cell.length_a   1.000
_cell.length_b   1.000
_cell.length_c   1.000
_cell.angle_alpha   90.00
_cell.angle_beta   90.00
_cell.angle_gamma   90.00
#
_symmetry.space_group_name_H-M   'P 1'
#
loop_
_entity.id
_entity.type
_entity.pdbx_description
1 polymer ?
#
loop_
_entity_poly.entity_id
_entity_poly.type
_entity_poly.pdbx_seq_one_letter_code
_entity_poly.pdbx_strand_id
1 'polypeptide(L)'
;MKKSVLFLFGVLFLIGVGSFASAAEQMTTVSRTTCVAPCAVFFDAVDTNTPEWNSGVVQPNDRDYASYFYQWDFGDPLSGNWNAGRQNSDGTYPSKNKAIGYIGAHVYENSGNYISKLNVTDTLGVVHEYEQVIEVLAEPSGGWENYYVSSSIGNDTYDGRCPIVQSGNCGPFQSFARGVTMVGTNRRILFKRGDIWNLSEGRIIDMPGPGMIGAYFNDDGTDEITQTKPILNAVENISIFIFNGATQTDWRITNLRLRGASTGSAISFWDPSSTPSRTLALNIDIDSINSGFMFPGGESAKGNENYFVGGVIENLGEVNNIGYAFFGDLYHSAIMGVVIRNTRTSHNVRIFHGGKTLLAHNSFIHPTPGLLNIKFHNLLNSVSGVSRYNIISDNYFSDGTVAYAPQGRDRDEWLGDAIIENNLFVKNSELFLYGNNITVRNNIFNLEGAGLYPMPIYIDQDYIPSSPNNIKILSNTIYRASATGGGLVGIWLLRSNRTKQGLTNITLLNNLAVWNYSIGNDVQGLVYPEGHDNVDFITSDYNIWYGPSGTFAWLWGPLVPQTLIQWQTLGKDLHGQFILPIFSNPNINSTTGDFRLQTTPTKSAGIDQGVQSVYVRDDFEGNLRDSMPDIGAYEFSPPTGNCVIKKAYWKLM
;
A
#
# COMPACT_ATOMS: atom_id res chain seq x y z
N MET A 1 88.54 9.18 -11.62
CA MET A 1 87.54 8.84 -12.65
C MET A 1 86.64 7.72 -12.13
N LYS A 2 85.32 7.86 -12.31
CA LYS A 2 84.22 6.92 -11.98
C LYS A 2 83.81 6.79 -10.50
N LYS A 3 82.92 7.69 -10.05
CA LYS A 3 81.96 7.41 -8.97
C LYS A 3 80.70 6.82 -9.61
N SER A 4 80.40 5.56 -9.31
CA SER A 4 79.18 4.89 -9.74
C SER A 4 78.04 5.30 -8.80
N VAL A 5 76.99 5.90 -9.37
CA VAL A 5 75.72 6.19 -8.69
C VAL A 5 74.85 4.95 -8.83
N LEU A 6 74.52 4.32 -7.70
CA LEU A 6 73.60 3.18 -7.62
C LEU A 6 72.19 3.74 -7.42
N PHE A 7 71.36 3.71 -8.46
CA PHE A 7 69.92 4.03 -8.36
C PHE A 7 69.18 2.81 -7.80
N LEU A 8 68.68 2.93 -6.57
CA LEU A 8 67.80 1.94 -5.94
C LEU A 8 66.36 2.24 -6.39
N PHE A 9 65.80 1.41 -7.28
CA PHE A 9 64.36 1.42 -7.57
C PHE A 9 63.62 0.79 -6.38
N GLY A 10 62.99 1.62 -5.56
CA GLY A 10 62.04 1.16 -4.55
C GLY A 10 60.73 0.75 -5.23
N VAL A 11 60.50 -0.56 -5.34
CA VAL A 11 59.20 -1.11 -5.73
C VAL A 11 58.27 -0.96 -4.51
N LEU A 12 57.42 0.07 -4.54
CA LEU A 12 56.33 0.25 -3.58
C LEU A 12 55.22 -0.75 -3.96
N PHE A 13 55.17 -1.90 -3.28
CA PHE A 13 54.02 -2.79 -3.35
C PHE A 13 52.84 -2.09 -2.65
N LEU A 14 51.93 -1.51 -3.43
CA LEU A 14 50.57 -1.24 -2.95
C LEU A 14 49.92 -2.61 -2.69
N ILE A 15 49.93 -3.05 -1.44
CA ILE A 15 48.99 -4.07 -0.98
C ILE A 15 47.63 -3.41 -1.05
N GLY A 16 46.91 -3.64 -2.15
CA GLY A 16 45.49 -3.35 -2.22
C GLY A 16 44.83 -4.16 -1.11
N VAL A 17 44.49 -3.50 0.00
CA VAL A 17 43.52 -4.01 0.95
C VAL A 17 42.22 -4.17 0.17
N GLY A 18 42.02 -5.37 -0.39
CA GLY A 18 40.73 -5.76 -0.92
C GLY A 18 39.74 -5.57 0.20
N SER A 19 38.80 -4.64 0.02
CA SER A 19 37.62 -4.55 0.86
C SER A 19 36.97 -5.92 0.83
N PHE A 20 37.07 -6.67 1.93
CA PHE A 20 36.26 -7.84 2.12
C PHE A 20 34.82 -7.33 2.13
N ALA A 21 34.02 -7.72 1.14
CA ALA A 21 32.59 -7.49 1.19
C ALA A 21 32.11 -8.06 2.53
N SER A 22 31.59 -7.20 3.40
CA SER A 22 30.96 -7.65 4.63
C SER A 22 29.91 -8.69 4.26
N ALA A 23 29.90 -9.82 4.97
CA ALA A 23 28.79 -10.76 4.81
C ALA A 23 27.49 -9.98 5.10
N ALA A 24 26.45 -10.19 4.29
CA ALA A 24 25.15 -9.62 4.55
C ALA A 24 24.71 -10.01 5.96
N GLU A 25 24.20 -9.05 6.72
CA GLU A 25 23.74 -9.30 8.08
C GLU A 25 22.45 -10.12 8.04
N GLN A 26 22.31 -11.07 8.96
CA GLN A 26 21.06 -11.82 9.10
C GLN A 26 20.02 -10.93 9.78
N MET A 27 18.83 -10.81 9.20
CA MET A 27 17.73 -10.04 9.77
C MET A 27 16.64 -10.95 10.36
N THR A 28 15.96 -10.51 11.43
CA THR A 28 14.80 -11.20 12.03
C THR A 28 13.48 -10.56 11.59
N THR A 29 13.48 -9.87 10.45
CA THR A 29 12.37 -9.04 9.96
C THR A 29 11.15 -9.84 9.52
N VAL A 30 11.21 -11.17 9.41
CA VAL A 30 10.14 -11.95 8.82
C VAL A 30 9.23 -12.59 9.88
N SER A 31 7.93 -12.45 9.66
CA SER A 31 6.85 -13.16 10.39
C SER A 31 7.07 -14.68 10.51
N ARG A 32 7.60 -15.30 9.45
CA ARG A 32 7.90 -16.73 9.39
C ARG A 32 8.94 -17.03 8.31
N THR A 33 9.74 -18.06 8.54
CA THR A 33 10.76 -18.55 7.61
C THR A 33 10.40 -19.87 6.92
N THR A 34 9.38 -20.58 7.41
CA THR A 34 8.89 -21.83 6.82
C THR A 34 7.36 -21.88 6.81
N CYS A 35 6.75 -22.36 5.73
CA CYS A 35 5.31 -22.42 5.52
C CYS A 35 4.93 -23.24 4.28
N VAL A 36 3.64 -23.56 4.10
CA VAL A 36 3.15 -24.29 2.91
C VAL A 36 2.61 -23.33 1.85
N ALA A 37 2.90 -23.61 0.57
CA ALA A 37 2.39 -22.86 -0.58
C ALA A 37 0.85 -22.97 -0.75
N PRO A 38 0.16 -21.87 -1.15
CA PRO A 38 0.64 -20.50 -1.18
C PRO A 38 0.98 -19.98 0.21
N CYS A 39 2.14 -19.35 0.37
CA CYS A 39 2.61 -18.84 1.65
C CYS A 39 2.72 -17.32 1.65
N ALA A 40 1.92 -16.67 2.49
CA ALA A 40 2.06 -15.25 2.76
C ALA A 40 3.09 -14.98 3.87
N VAL A 41 3.99 -14.03 3.67
CA VAL A 41 5.02 -13.62 4.64
C VAL A 41 4.97 -12.10 4.77
N PHE A 42 4.90 -11.62 6.00
CA PHE A 42 5.11 -10.22 6.36
C PHE A 42 6.57 -9.98 6.73
N PHE A 43 7.10 -8.83 6.31
CA PHE A 43 8.47 -8.36 6.51
C PHE A 43 8.44 -7.01 7.26
N ASP A 44 9.28 -6.86 8.27
CA ASP A 44 9.20 -5.79 9.27
C ASP A 44 10.58 -5.35 9.76
N ALA A 45 11.05 -4.22 9.22
CA ALA A 45 12.33 -3.61 9.56
C ALA A 45 12.26 -2.61 10.73
N VAL A 46 11.12 -2.49 11.42
CA VAL A 46 10.92 -1.47 12.46
C VAL A 46 10.92 -2.07 13.85
N ASP A 47 11.88 -1.66 14.67
CA ASP A 47 11.93 -2.05 16.07
C ASP A 47 10.81 -1.38 16.88
N THR A 48 10.09 -2.16 17.68
CA THR A 48 9.03 -1.66 18.56
C THR A 48 9.17 -2.22 19.97
N ASN A 49 8.75 -1.45 20.97
CA ASN A 49 8.74 -1.91 22.37
C ASN A 49 7.41 -2.56 22.77
N THR A 50 6.32 -2.27 22.04
CA THR A 50 4.98 -2.77 22.36
C THR A 50 4.17 -3.05 21.08
N PRO A 51 3.95 -4.33 20.70
CA PRO A 51 4.67 -5.49 21.23
C PRO A 51 6.19 -5.36 20.97
N GLU A 52 6.98 -6.06 21.79
CA GLU A 52 8.43 -6.10 21.60
C GLU A 52 8.74 -6.78 20.26
N TRP A 53 9.44 -6.07 19.39
CA TRP A 53 9.92 -6.56 18.11
C TRP A 53 11.30 -5.98 17.85
N ASN A 54 12.25 -6.84 17.53
CA ASN A 54 13.58 -6.47 17.11
C ASN A 54 13.81 -7.07 15.72
N SER A 55 14.00 -6.19 14.75
CA SER A 55 14.19 -6.52 13.35
C SER A 55 15.63 -6.95 13.02
N GLY A 56 16.59 -6.56 13.85
CA GLY A 56 18.02 -6.65 13.52
C GLY A 56 18.48 -5.69 12.42
N VAL A 57 17.60 -4.80 11.96
CA VAL A 57 17.90 -3.80 10.92
C VAL A 57 18.37 -2.50 11.57
N VAL A 58 19.24 -1.76 10.91
CA VAL A 58 19.66 -0.42 11.36
C VAL A 58 18.46 0.52 11.49
N GLN A 59 18.32 1.16 12.65
CA GLN A 59 17.20 2.07 12.95
C GLN A 59 17.67 3.55 12.91
N PRO A 60 16.84 4.49 12.45
CA PRO A 60 17.17 5.91 12.54
C PRO A 60 17.14 6.39 13.99
N ASN A 61 18.12 7.23 14.37
CA ASN A 61 18.30 7.70 15.74
C ASN A 61 17.12 8.57 16.25
N ASP A 62 16.44 9.27 15.35
CA ASP A 62 15.29 10.13 15.65
C ASP A 62 13.95 9.39 15.60
N ARG A 63 13.97 8.08 15.27
CA ARG A 63 12.79 7.23 15.05
C ARG A 63 11.88 7.70 13.92
N ASP A 64 12.37 8.57 13.05
CA ASP A 64 11.68 8.81 11.79
C ASP A 64 12.05 7.71 10.81
N TYR A 65 11.31 6.62 10.87
CA TYR A 65 11.54 5.46 10.00
C TYR A 65 11.42 5.81 8.51
N ALA A 66 10.73 6.89 8.13
CA ALA A 66 10.66 7.33 6.74
C ALA A 66 11.93 8.08 6.27
N SER A 67 12.85 8.42 7.17
CA SER A 67 14.14 9.06 6.86
C SER A 67 15.14 8.14 6.19
N TYR A 68 14.96 6.82 6.32
CA TYR A 68 15.73 5.80 5.62
C TYR A 68 14.96 5.30 4.40
N PHE A 69 15.69 4.75 3.44
CA PHE A 69 15.12 4.15 2.24
C PHE A 69 15.26 2.64 2.28
N TYR A 70 14.15 1.93 2.13
CA TYR A 70 14.08 0.47 2.26
C TYR A 70 13.63 -0.11 0.93
N GLN A 71 14.39 -1.05 0.39
CA GLN A 71 14.07 -1.75 -0.84
C GLN A 71 14.06 -3.25 -0.59
N TRP A 72 12.92 -3.88 -0.85
CA TRP A 72 12.73 -5.32 -0.77
C TRP A 72 12.86 -5.97 -2.15
N ASP A 73 13.55 -7.09 -2.19
CA ASP A 73 13.48 -8.08 -3.28
C ASP A 73 13.15 -9.43 -2.64
N PHE A 74 11.96 -9.97 -2.92
CA PHE A 74 11.48 -11.18 -2.23
C PHE A 74 12.11 -12.48 -2.73
N GLY A 75 12.97 -12.41 -3.76
CA GLY A 75 13.67 -13.56 -4.34
C GLY A 75 12.79 -14.49 -5.18
N ASP A 76 11.58 -14.06 -5.55
CA ASP A 76 10.56 -14.80 -6.30
C ASP A 76 10.35 -14.20 -7.72
N PRO A 77 11.27 -14.43 -8.67
CA PRO A 77 11.19 -13.83 -10.01
C PRO A 77 10.00 -14.32 -10.85
N LEU A 78 9.30 -15.37 -10.42
CA LEU A 78 8.15 -15.95 -11.13
C LEU A 78 6.81 -15.41 -10.60
N SER A 79 6.82 -14.53 -9.59
CA SER A 79 5.59 -13.93 -9.03
C SER A 79 4.81 -13.08 -10.05
N GLY A 80 5.47 -12.67 -11.14
CA GLY A 80 4.91 -11.81 -12.18
C GLY A 80 4.70 -10.38 -11.70
N ASN A 81 3.72 -9.71 -12.30
CA ASN A 81 3.34 -8.33 -11.99
C ASN A 81 1.97 -8.28 -11.33
N TRP A 82 1.69 -7.18 -10.65
CA TRP A 82 0.34 -6.87 -10.18
C TRP A 82 -0.62 -6.70 -11.37
N ASN A 83 -1.91 -6.74 -11.09
CA ASN A 83 -2.99 -6.52 -12.06
C ASN A 83 -4.01 -5.47 -11.58
N ALA A 84 -3.67 -4.78 -10.50
CA ALA A 84 -4.44 -3.74 -9.84
C ALA A 84 -3.45 -2.71 -9.24
N GLY A 85 -3.99 -1.63 -8.70
CA GLY A 85 -3.19 -0.52 -8.19
C GLY A 85 -2.86 0.50 -9.26
N ARG A 86 -1.83 1.28 -8.99
CA ARG A 86 -1.27 2.20 -9.99
C ARG A 86 -0.58 1.42 -11.10
N GLN A 87 -0.49 2.08 -12.25
CA GLN A 87 0.34 1.65 -13.37
C GLN A 87 1.59 2.52 -13.46
N ASN A 88 2.65 1.98 -14.05
CA ASN A 88 3.83 2.72 -14.49
C ASN A 88 3.45 3.66 -15.65
N SER A 89 4.32 4.61 -16.02
CA SER A 89 4.01 5.54 -17.12
C SER A 89 3.80 4.86 -18.48
N ASP A 90 4.34 3.65 -18.66
CA ASP A 90 4.16 2.82 -19.86
C ASP A 90 2.86 1.99 -19.85
N GLY A 91 2.04 2.10 -18.80
CA GLY A 91 0.79 1.36 -18.62
C GLY A 91 0.96 -0.06 -18.08
N THR A 92 2.19 -0.51 -17.81
CA THR A 92 2.45 -1.79 -17.13
C THR A 92 2.19 -1.66 -15.62
N TYR A 93 2.07 -2.81 -14.94
CA TYR A 93 1.97 -2.84 -13.49
C TYR A 93 3.33 -3.17 -12.85
N PRO A 94 3.60 -2.68 -11.62
CA PRO A 94 4.81 -3.05 -10.88
C PRO A 94 4.94 -4.55 -10.65
N SER A 95 6.18 -5.01 -10.45
CA SER A 95 6.47 -6.42 -10.12
C SER A 95 5.95 -6.77 -8.73
N LYS A 96 5.43 -8.00 -8.56
CA LYS A 96 5.09 -8.51 -7.21
C LYS A 96 6.33 -8.88 -6.39
N ASN A 97 7.51 -9.01 -7.02
CA ASN A 97 8.73 -9.46 -6.35
C ASN A 97 9.49 -8.32 -5.63
N LYS A 98 8.99 -7.09 -5.70
CA LYS A 98 9.67 -5.92 -5.12
C LYS A 98 8.69 -5.06 -4.35
N ALA A 99 9.18 -4.44 -3.30
CA ALA A 99 8.45 -3.44 -2.54
C ALA A 99 9.40 -2.37 -1.99
N ILE A 100 8.84 -1.24 -1.59
CA ILE A 100 9.53 -0.15 -0.91
C ILE A 100 8.84 0.12 0.43
N GLY A 101 9.61 0.62 1.39
CA GLY A 101 9.11 0.97 2.72
C GLY A 101 9.63 0.04 3.82
N TYR A 102 9.54 0.47 5.07
CA TYR A 102 10.12 -0.25 6.21
C TYR A 102 9.38 -1.55 6.57
N ILE A 103 8.19 -1.77 6.00
CA ILE A 103 7.47 -3.04 6.04
C ILE A 103 7.14 -3.50 4.61
N GLY A 104 6.99 -4.80 4.44
CA GLY A 104 6.61 -5.42 3.17
C GLY A 104 5.78 -6.68 3.40
N ALA A 105 5.12 -7.17 2.36
CA ALA A 105 4.48 -8.49 2.39
C ALA A 105 4.58 -9.14 1.01
N HIS A 106 4.68 -10.47 0.99
CA HIS A 106 4.74 -11.25 -0.24
C HIS A 106 3.96 -12.55 -0.12
N VAL A 107 3.42 -13.05 -1.23
CA VAL A 107 2.81 -14.38 -1.31
C VAL A 107 3.63 -15.24 -2.25
N TYR A 108 4.34 -16.20 -1.69
CA TYR A 108 5.01 -17.25 -2.45
C TYR A 108 3.96 -18.29 -2.87
N GLU A 109 3.47 -18.19 -4.11
CA GLU A 109 2.43 -19.09 -4.64
C GLU A 109 2.96 -20.51 -4.92
N ASN A 110 4.28 -20.64 -5.14
CA ASN A 110 4.96 -21.89 -5.44
C ASN A 110 5.88 -22.34 -4.28
N SER A 111 6.15 -23.64 -4.20
CA SER A 111 7.14 -24.17 -3.26
C SER A 111 8.57 -23.93 -3.75
N GLY A 112 9.48 -23.66 -2.83
CA GLY A 112 10.89 -23.42 -3.13
C GLY A 112 11.64 -22.79 -1.95
N ASN A 113 12.94 -22.60 -2.13
CA ASN A 113 13.75 -21.80 -1.22
C ASN A 113 14.00 -20.44 -1.85
N TYR A 114 13.51 -19.40 -1.19
CA TYR A 114 13.61 -18.02 -1.65
C TYR A 114 14.57 -17.25 -0.77
N ILE A 115 15.40 -16.40 -1.36
CA ILE A 115 16.31 -15.50 -0.62
C ILE A 115 15.72 -14.11 -0.74
N SER A 116 15.01 -13.68 0.31
CA SER A 116 14.54 -12.31 0.42
C SER A 116 15.68 -11.40 0.83
N LYS A 117 15.80 -10.24 0.19
CA LYS A 117 16.83 -9.23 0.44
C LYS A 117 16.18 -7.92 0.84
N LEU A 118 16.83 -7.24 1.78
CA LEU A 118 16.51 -5.87 2.14
C LEU A 118 17.78 -5.02 2.00
N ASN A 119 17.67 -3.97 1.20
CA ASN A 119 18.67 -2.90 1.19
C ASN A 119 18.10 -1.70 1.93
N VAL A 120 18.80 -1.26 2.98
CA VAL A 120 18.47 -0.04 3.72
C VAL A 120 19.52 1.00 3.45
N THR A 121 19.13 2.14 2.90
CA THR A 121 20.04 3.28 2.76
C THR A 121 19.75 4.33 3.81
N ASP A 122 20.75 4.63 4.64
CA ASP A 122 20.61 5.61 5.71
C ASP A 122 20.71 7.07 5.21
N THR A 123 20.56 8.01 6.15
CA THR A 123 20.65 9.45 5.88
C THR A 123 22.04 9.93 5.42
N LEU A 124 23.09 9.13 5.64
CA LEU A 124 24.45 9.40 5.16
C LEU A 124 24.70 8.78 3.78
N GLY A 125 23.74 8.01 3.27
CA GLY A 125 23.83 7.30 2.01
C GLY A 125 24.57 5.97 2.07
N VAL A 126 24.85 5.46 3.28
CA VAL A 126 25.42 4.12 3.44
C VAL A 126 24.30 3.10 3.22
N VAL A 127 24.58 2.12 2.35
CA VAL A 127 23.68 0.99 2.08
C VAL A 127 24.05 -0.16 3.00
N HIS A 128 23.08 -0.62 3.75
CA HIS A 128 23.13 -1.80 4.61
C HIS A 128 22.32 -2.91 3.94
N GLU A 129 22.94 -4.08 3.75
CA GLU A 129 22.34 -5.21 3.03
C GLU A 129 22.02 -6.35 4.01
N TYR A 130 20.80 -6.86 3.91
CA TYR A 130 20.29 -7.96 4.73
C TYR A 130 19.70 -9.05 3.86
N GLU A 131 19.81 -10.30 4.30
CA GLU A 131 19.19 -11.45 3.62
C GLU A 131 18.46 -12.36 4.60
N GLN A 132 17.38 -12.98 4.13
CA GLN A 132 16.62 -13.99 4.86
C GLN A 132 16.15 -15.08 3.91
N VAL A 133 16.43 -16.34 4.28
CA VAL A 133 15.92 -17.51 3.54
C VAL A 133 14.51 -17.83 4.00
N ILE A 134 13.61 -18.02 3.03
CA ILE A 134 12.23 -18.47 3.22
C ILE A 134 12.06 -19.83 2.53
N GLU A 135 11.75 -20.86 3.32
CA GLU A 135 11.45 -22.21 2.85
C GLU A 135 9.93 -22.37 2.67
N VAL A 136 9.50 -22.48 1.43
CA VAL A 136 8.10 -22.69 1.08
C VAL A 136 7.90 -24.15 0.67
N LEU A 137 7.17 -24.89 1.48
CA LEU A 137 6.90 -26.31 1.29
C LEU A 137 5.76 -26.50 0.28
N ALA A 138 5.85 -27.57 -0.52
CA ALA A 138 4.75 -27.98 -1.40
C ALA A 138 3.54 -28.52 -0.61
N GLU A 139 3.82 -29.14 0.54
CA GLU A 139 2.85 -29.80 1.39
C GLU A 139 3.23 -29.69 2.88
N PRO A 140 2.24 -29.77 3.80
CA PRO A 140 2.51 -29.79 5.22
C PRO A 140 3.15 -31.11 5.64
N SER A 141 3.65 -31.15 6.86
CA SER A 141 4.07 -32.42 7.47
C SER A 141 2.90 -33.41 7.49
N GLY A 142 3.09 -34.59 6.92
CA GLY A 142 2.04 -35.61 6.74
C GLY A 142 1.29 -35.53 5.40
N GLY A 143 1.61 -34.55 4.55
CA GLY A 143 0.99 -34.37 3.24
C GLY A 143 -0.41 -33.78 3.29
N TRP A 144 -0.97 -33.48 2.12
CA TRP A 144 -2.34 -33.00 1.99
C TRP A 144 -3.34 -34.17 1.84
N GLU A 145 -4.45 -34.09 2.56
CA GLU A 145 -5.65 -34.86 2.24
C GLU A 145 -6.62 -33.97 1.42
N ASN A 146 -6.81 -34.33 0.14
CA ASN A 146 -7.62 -33.57 -0.80
C ASN A 146 -9.06 -34.10 -0.86
N TYR A 147 -10.02 -33.18 -0.82
CA TYR A 147 -11.44 -33.43 -1.03
C TYR A 147 -11.95 -32.55 -2.17
N TYR A 148 -12.67 -33.15 -3.10
CA TYR A 148 -13.21 -32.51 -4.29
C TYR A 148 -14.72 -32.35 -4.18
N VAL A 149 -15.23 -31.21 -4.63
CA VAL A 149 -16.65 -30.87 -4.62
C VAL A 149 -17.06 -30.37 -6.00
N SER A 150 -18.08 -30.98 -6.59
CA SER A 150 -18.64 -30.60 -7.90
C SER A 150 -20.15 -30.77 -7.92
N SER A 151 -20.90 -29.68 -8.13
CA SER A 151 -22.36 -29.75 -8.25
C SER A 151 -22.81 -30.36 -9.58
N SER A 152 -21.96 -30.35 -10.61
CA SER A 152 -22.29 -30.87 -11.95
C SER A 152 -22.03 -32.37 -12.12
N ILE A 153 -20.99 -32.93 -11.48
CA ILE A 153 -20.62 -34.35 -11.63
C ILE A 153 -20.55 -35.15 -10.32
N GLY A 154 -20.70 -34.49 -9.17
CA GLY A 154 -20.57 -35.12 -7.86
C GLY A 154 -21.80 -35.87 -7.36
N ASN A 155 -21.60 -36.67 -6.32
CA ASN A 155 -22.64 -37.33 -5.53
C ASN A 155 -22.19 -37.39 -4.07
N ASP A 156 -23.06 -37.04 -3.12
CA ASP A 156 -22.72 -37.06 -1.68
C ASP A 156 -22.54 -38.47 -1.09
N THR A 157 -22.84 -39.52 -1.87
CA THR A 157 -22.48 -40.91 -1.53
C THR A 157 -21.03 -41.26 -1.87
N TYR A 158 -20.34 -40.45 -2.68
CA TYR A 158 -18.91 -40.63 -2.94
C TYR A 158 -18.06 -40.26 -1.73
N ASP A 159 -16.79 -40.67 -1.74
CA ASP A 159 -15.83 -40.38 -0.68
C ASP A 159 -15.15 -39.01 -0.80
N GLY A 160 -15.37 -38.29 -1.91
CA GLY A 160 -14.80 -36.98 -2.18
C GLY A 160 -13.32 -37.00 -2.58
N ARG A 161 -12.69 -38.18 -2.72
CA ARG A 161 -11.22 -38.29 -2.90
C ARG A 161 -10.76 -38.31 -4.35
N CYS A 162 -11.69 -38.38 -5.30
CA CYS A 162 -11.40 -38.27 -6.73
C CYS A 162 -12.01 -36.99 -7.32
N PRO A 163 -11.28 -36.26 -8.20
CA PRO A 163 -11.78 -35.06 -8.87
C PRO A 163 -12.83 -35.37 -9.96
N ILE A 164 -12.84 -36.61 -10.46
CA ILE A 164 -13.79 -37.16 -11.43
C ILE A 164 -14.44 -38.44 -10.90
N VAL A 165 -15.57 -38.83 -11.49
CA VAL A 165 -16.23 -40.11 -11.17
C VAL A 165 -15.39 -41.26 -11.73
N GLN A 166 -14.95 -42.14 -10.84
CA GLN A 166 -14.26 -43.39 -11.19
C GLN A 166 -15.11 -44.59 -10.74
N SER A 167 -14.62 -45.81 -10.96
CA SER A 167 -15.31 -47.01 -10.49
C SER A 167 -15.42 -47.06 -8.96
N GLY A 168 -16.54 -47.53 -8.43
CA GLY A 168 -16.79 -47.62 -6.98
C GLY A 168 -17.38 -46.32 -6.41
N ASN A 169 -16.97 -45.96 -5.19
CA ASN A 169 -17.44 -44.74 -4.52
C ASN A 169 -16.47 -43.55 -4.67
N CYS A 170 -15.51 -43.62 -5.61
CA CYS A 170 -14.54 -42.55 -5.81
C CYS A 170 -15.09 -41.49 -6.78
N GLY A 171 -15.33 -40.30 -6.26
CA GLY A 171 -15.82 -39.15 -7.02
C GLY A 171 -15.97 -37.92 -6.11
N PRO A 172 -16.25 -36.74 -6.67
CA PRO A 172 -16.39 -35.52 -5.88
C PRO A 172 -17.72 -35.52 -5.12
N PHE A 173 -17.75 -34.88 -3.94
CA PHE A 173 -19.03 -34.58 -3.28
C PHE A 173 -19.88 -33.66 -4.15
N GLN A 174 -21.21 -33.75 -4.05
CA GLN A 174 -22.11 -32.90 -4.83
C GLN A 174 -22.34 -31.56 -4.12
N SER A 175 -22.62 -31.61 -2.82
CA SER A 175 -23.07 -30.45 -2.07
C SER A 175 -21.93 -29.74 -1.34
N PHE A 176 -22.08 -28.42 -1.19
CA PHE A 176 -21.23 -27.62 -0.30
C PHE A 176 -21.29 -28.17 1.12
N ALA A 177 -22.49 -28.45 1.64
CA ALA A 177 -22.71 -28.93 2.99
C ALA A 177 -21.89 -30.19 3.28
N ARG A 178 -21.87 -31.16 2.36
CA ARG A 178 -21.06 -32.37 2.49
C ARG A 178 -19.56 -32.04 2.44
N GLY A 179 -19.10 -31.29 1.45
CA GLY A 179 -17.69 -30.95 1.28
C GLY A 179 -17.09 -30.25 2.49
N VAL A 180 -17.81 -29.29 3.07
CA VAL A 180 -17.31 -28.53 4.22
C VAL A 180 -17.30 -29.30 5.54
N THR A 181 -17.96 -30.47 5.63
CA THR A 181 -17.78 -31.38 6.78
C THR A 181 -16.35 -31.93 6.87
N MET A 182 -15.60 -31.86 5.77
CA MET A 182 -14.23 -32.37 5.71
C MET A 182 -13.18 -31.32 6.06
N VAL A 183 -13.55 -30.05 6.31
CA VAL A 183 -12.60 -29.01 6.78
C VAL A 183 -11.81 -29.56 7.98
N GLY A 184 -10.48 -29.43 7.93
CA GLY A 184 -9.53 -30.07 8.84
C GLY A 184 -8.11 -29.52 8.69
N THR A 185 -7.28 -29.76 9.70
CA THR A 185 -5.82 -29.61 9.59
C THR A 185 -5.28 -30.54 8.51
N ASN A 186 -4.33 -30.05 7.70
CA ASN A 186 -3.72 -30.75 6.56
C ASN A 186 -4.74 -31.20 5.49
N ARG A 187 -5.83 -30.45 5.32
CA ARG A 187 -6.85 -30.74 4.31
C ARG A 187 -7.02 -29.63 3.28
N ARG A 188 -7.31 -30.04 2.05
CA ARG A 188 -7.72 -29.15 0.96
C ARG A 188 -9.14 -29.49 0.53
N ILE A 189 -10.02 -28.50 0.55
CA ILE A 189 -11.40 -28.63 0.05
C ILE A 189 -11.49 -27.84 -1.25
N LEU A 190 -11.60 -28.54 -2.38
CA LEU A 190 -11.43 -27.98 -3.71
C LEU A 190 -12.77 -28.03 -4.46
N PHE A 191 -13.27 -26.86 -4.86
CA PHE A 191 -14.51 -26.71 -5.61
C PHE A 191 -14.23 -26.64 -7.11
N LYS A 192 -15.01 -27.39 -7.89
CA LYS A 192 -14.81 -27.44 -9.35
C LYS A 192 -15.12 -26.10 -9.99
N ARG A 193 -14.22 -25.58 -10.83
CA ARG A 193 -14.45 -24.37 -11.63
C ARG A 193 -15.66 -24.53 -12.56
N GLY A 194 -16.37 -23.42 -12.76
CA GLY A 194 -17.64 -23.37 -13.51
C GLY A 194 -18.88 -23.82 -12.74
N ASP A 195 -18.73 -24.54 -11.63
CA ASP A 195 -19.86 -24.97 -10.80
C ASP A 195 -20.36 -23.85 -9.88
N ILE A 196 -21.63 -23.97 -9.48
CA ILE A 196 -22.34 -23.02 -8.61
C ILE A 196 -23.00 -23.79 -7.46
N TRP A 197 -22.94 -23.24 -6.25
CA TRP A 197 -23.66 -23.71 -5.07
C TRP A 197 -24.50 -22.58 -4.46
N ASN A 198 -25.77 -22.85 -4.20
CA ASN A 198 -26.64 -21.96 -3.43
C ASN A 198 -26.59 -22.35 -1.96
N LEU A 199 -26.22 -21.41 -1.09
CA LEU A 199 -25.91 -21.64 0.31
C LEU A 199 -26.98 -21.03 1.21
N SER A 200 -27.66 -21.87 1.98
CA SER A 200 -28.50 -21.46 3.12
C SER A 200 -27.72 -21.40 4.44
N GLU A 201 -26.53 -22.00 4.48
CA GLU A 201 -25.66 -22.03 5.66
C GLU A 201 -24.20 -21.77 5.27
N GLY A 202 -23.47 -21.08 6.14
CA GLY A 202 -22.03 -20.84 6.01
C GLY A 202 -21.19 -21.94 6.66
N ARG A 203 -19.87 -21.81 6.58
CA ARG A 203 -18.92 -22.70 7.27
C ARG A 203 -18.13 -21.96 8.34
N ILE A 204 -18.25 -22.44 9.57
CA ILE A 204 -17.33 -22.10 10.66
C ILE A 204 -16.04 -22.91 10.49
N ILE A 205 -14.90 -22.22 10.53
CA ILE A 205 -13.55 -22.75 10.57
C ILE A 205 -13.05 -22.52 12.00
N ASP A 206 -13.05 -23.57 12.80
CA ASP A 206 -12.80 -23.55 14.25
C ASP A 206 -11.59 -24.40 14.66
N MET A 207 -10.71 -24.70 13.71
CA MET A 207 -9.60 -25.65 13.88
C MET A 207 -8.28 -25.10 13.32
N PRO A 208 -7.13 -25.58 13.82
CA PRO A 208 -5.83 -25.12 13.35
C PRO A 208 -5.53 -25.57 11.93
N GLY A 209 -4.84 -24.72 11.18
CA GLY A 209 -4.23 -25.07 9.90
C GLY A 209 -2.91 -25.87 10.08
N PRO A 210 -2.19 -26.13 8.98
CA PRO A 210 -2.45 -25.59 7.64
C PRO A 210 -3.71 -26.19 7.01
N GLY A 211 -4.56 -25.34 6.46
CA GLY A 211 -5.78 -25.75 5.77
C GLY A 211 -6.04 -24.90 4.54
N MET A 212 -6.73 -25.46 3.55
CA MET A 212 -7.06 -24.76 2.31
C MET A 212 -8.50 -25.04 1.85
N ILE A 213 -9.18 -23.98 1.42
CA ILE A 213 -10.42 -24.05 0.66
C ILE A 213 -10.16 -23.34 -0.67
N GLY A 214 -10.29 -24.06 -1.79
CA GLY A 214 -9.83 -23.58 -3.08
C GLY A 214 -10.62 -24.11 -4.27
N ALA A 215 -10.03 -24.02 -5.45
CA ALA A 215 -10.63 -24.47 -6.70
C ALA A 215 -9.81 -25.59 -7.35
N TYR A 216 -10.47 -26.39 -8.19
CA TYR A 216 -9.82 -27.30 -9.15
C TYR A 216 -10.56 -27.28 -10.48
N PHE A 217 -9.94 -27.80 -11.54
CA PHE A 217 -10.61 -27.97 -12.83
C PHE A 217 -10.27 -29.29 -13.51
N ASN A 218 -8.98 -29.65 -13.51
CA ASN A 218 -8.47 -30.79 -14.26
C ASN A 218 -8.80 -32.13 -13.59
N ASP A 219 -8.75 -33.20 -14.39
CA ASP A 219 -9.03 -34.57 -13.95
C ASP A 219 -7.99 -35.14 -12.98
N ASP A 220 -6.83 -34.48 -12.84
CA ASP A 220 -5.81 -34.80 -11.83
C ASP A 220 -5.99 -33.99 -10.53
N GLY A 221 -7.02 -33.16 -10.45
CA GLY A 221 -7.31 -32.31 -9.29
C GLY A 221 -6.51 -31.00 -9.26
N THR A 222 -5.69 -30.72 -10.28
CA THR A 222 -5.02 -29.42 -10.42
C THR A 222 -5.98 -28.33 -10.87
N ASP A 223 -5.60 -27.09 -10.59
CA ASP A 223 -6.38 -25.91 -10.93
C ASP A 223 -6.00 -25.33 -12.30
N GLU A 224 -6.97 -24.79 -13.04
CA GLU A 224 -6.75 -24.03 -14.28
C GLU A 224 -7.32 -22.62 -14.13
N ILE A 225 -6.46 -21.65 -13.78
CA ILE A 225 -6.89 -20.31 -13.34
C ILE A 225 -7.57 -19.45 -14.42
N THR A 226 -7.46 -19.86 -15.69
CA THR A 226 -8.14 -19.23 -16.84
C THR A 226 -9.62 -19.57 -16.90
N GLN A 227 -10.05 -20.66 -16.25
CA GLN A 227 -11.45 -21.07 -16.20
C GLN A 227 -12.23 -20.26 -15.16
N THR A 228 -13.54 -20.13 -15.34
CA THR A 228 -14.43 -19.40 -14.42
C THR A 228 -14.34 -19.97 -12.99
N LYS A 229 -14.12 -19.10 -12.00
CA LYS A 229 -14.06 -19.50 -10.58
C LYS A 229 -15.36 -20.20 -10.15
N PRO A 230 -15.30 -21.22 -9.26
CA PRO A 230 -16.49 -21.75 -8.60
C PRO A 230 -17.24 -20.64 -7.86
N ILE A 231 -18.57 -20.68 -7.90
CA ILE A 231 -19.42 -19.67 -7.26
C ILE A 231 -20.09 -20.24 -6.02
N LEU A 232 -19.81 -19.62 -4.88
CA LEU A 232 -20.52 -19.84 -3.62
C LEU A 232 -21.53 -18.71 -3.44
N ASN A 233 -22.81 -18.98 -3.70
CA ASN A 233 -23.88 -18.00 -3.72
C ASN A 233 -24.73 -18.09 -2.45
N ALA A 234 -24.55 -17.15 -1.53
CA ALA A 234 -25.39 -17.01 -0.34
C ALA A 234 -26.81 -16.59 -0.73
N VAL A 235 -27.79 -17.47 -0.48
CA VAL A 235 -29.23 -17.21 -0.73
C VAL A 235 -30.00 -16.86 0.52
N GLU A 236 -29.36 -16.98 1.68
CA GLU A 236 -29.88 -16.57 2.99
C GLU A 236 -28.94 -15.59 3.67
N ASN A 237 -29.33 -15.14 4.87
CA ASN A 237 -28.53 -14.23 5.67
C ASN A 237 -27.40 -14.97 6.41
N ILE A 238 -26.32 -15.28 5.69
CA ILE A 238 -25.16 -16.02 6.20
C ILE A 238 -23.84 -15.31 5.91
N SER A 239 -22.83 -15.57 6.74
CA SER A 239 -21.45 -15.36 6.30
C SER A 239 -20.91 -16.66 5.69
N ILE A 240 -20.29 -16.62 4.51
CA ILE A 240 -19.93 -17.86 3.78
C ILE A 240 -18.82 -18.61 4.54
N PHE A 241 -17.76 -17.92 4.94
CA PHE A 241 -16.72 -18.45 5.80
C PHE A 241 -16.60 -17.64 7.08
N ILE A 242 -16.49 -18.33 8.21
CA ILE A 242 -16.41 -17.73 9.54
C ILE A 242 -15.22 -18.35 10.28
N PHE A 243 -14.18 -17.59 10.53
CA PHE A 243 -13.12 -17.96 11.47
C PHE A 243 -13.60 -17.63 12.89
N ASN A 244 -13.74 -18.63 13.75
CA ASN A 244 -14.25 -18.48 15.11
C ASN A 244 -13.33 -19.17 16.13
N GLY A 245 -12.41 -18.45 16.77
CA GLY A 245 -11.55 -18.96 17.86
C GLY A 245 -10.03 -18.74 17.68
N ALA A 246 -9.29 -18.80 18.81
CA ALA A 246 -7.87 -18.40 18.89
C ALA A 246 -6.89 -19.36 18.23
N THR A 247 -7.35 -20.56 17.88
CA THR A 247 -6.53 -21.61 17.31
C THR A 247 -6.55 -21.63 15.79
N GLN A 248 -7.31 -20.76 15.12
CA GLN A 248 -7.28 -20.68 13.65
C GLN A 248 -6.05 -19.94 13.16
N THR A 249 -5.00 -20.71 12.91
CA THR A 249 -3.79 -20.21 12.28
C THR A 249 -3.55 -20.91 10.95
N ASP A 250 -3.00 -20.19 9.98
CA ASP A 250 -2.47 -20.76 8.72
C ASP A 250 -3.55 -21.35 7.77
N TRP A 251 -4.61 -20.59 7.51
CA TRP A 251 -5.69 -20.96 6.58
C TRP A 251 -5.61 -20.21 5.27
N ARG A 252 -5.99 -20.87 4.17
CA ARG A 252 -6.02 -20.30 2.82
C ARG A 252 -7.41 -20.43 2.22
N ILE A 253 -7.97 -19.34 1.73
CA ILE A 253 -9.17 -19.33 0.88
C ILE A 253 -8.72 -18.78 -0.47
N THR A 254 -8.80 -19.57 -1.53
CA THR A 254 -8.15 -19.23 -2.81
C THR A 254 -9.05 -19.43 -4.03
N ASN A 255 -8.98 -18.56 -5.03
CA ASN A 255 -9.56 -18.78 -6.35
C ASN A 255 -11.09 -19.02 -6.38
N LEU A 256 -11.85 -18.45 -5.45
CA LEU A 256 -13.31 -18.56 -5.38
C LEU A 256 -14.00 -17.26 -5.78
N ARG A 257 -15.27 -17.37 -6.19
CA ARG A 257 -16.20 -16.23 -6.25
C ARG A 257 -17.27 -16.40 -5.18
N LEU A 258 -17.34 -15.43 -4.27
CA LEU A 258 -18.24 -15.41 -3.13
C LEU A 258 -19.30 -14.32 -3.38
N ARG A 259 -20.57 -14.69 -3.46
CA ARG A 259 -21.61 -13.70 -3.81
C ARG A 259 -22.94 -13.95 -3.13
N GLY A 260 -23.87 -13.02 -3.32
CA GLY A 260 -25.28 -13.21 -3.01
C GLY A 260 -25.80 -12.24 -1.95
N ALA A 261 -27.10 -11.96 -2.00
CA ALA A 261 -27.81 -10.92 -1.24
C ALA A 261 -27.97 -11.26 0.26
N SER A 262 -26.90 -11.74 0.88
CA SER A 262 -26.81 -11.96 2.32
C SER A 262 -26.52 -10.65 3.05
N THR A 263 -27.02 -10.51 4.28
CA THR A 263 -26.60 -9.43 5.18
C THR A 263 -25.31 -9.74 5.95
N GLY A 264 -24.80 -10.96 5.82
CA GLY A 264 -23.51 -11.41 6.36
C GLY A 264 -22.32 -10.98 5.51
N SER A 265 -21.16 -11.58 5.80
CA SER A 265 -19.89 -11.29 5.11
C SER A 265 -19.44 -12.45 4.23
N ALA A 266 -18.68 -12.19 3.18
CA ALA A 266 -18.06 -13.28 2.42
C ALA A 266 -17.10 -14.08 3.31
N ILE A 267 -16.23 -13.37 4.04
CA ILE A 267 -15.30 -13.94 5.01
C ILE A 267 -15.38 -13.11 6.31
N SER A 268 -15.64 -13.77 7.42
CA SER A 268 -15.79 -13.14 8.74
C SER A 268 -14.84 -13.75 9.77
N PHE A 269 -14.42 -12.94 10.73
CA PHE A 269 -13.56 -13.33 11.86
C PHE A 269 -14.34 -13.10 13.16
N TRP A 270 -15.18 -14.06 13.50
CA TRP A 270 -16.21 -14.00 14.53
C TRP A 270 -15.70 -14.64 15.83
N ASP A 271 -14.84 -13.96 16.57
CA ASP A 271 -14.69 -14.13 18.03
C ASP A 271 -13.80 -13.00 18.59
N PRO A 272 -14.35 -12.07 19.41
CA PRO A 272 -13.61 -10.94 19.97
C PRO A 272 -12.49 -11.35 20.95
N SER A 273 -12.52 -12.57 21.48
CA SER A 273 -11.51 -13.11 22.39
C SER A 273 -10.38 -13.84 21.65
N SER A 274 -10.48 -13.94 20.33
CA SER A 274 -9.52 -14.62 19.48
C SER A 274 -9.02 -13.76 18.35
N THR A 275 -7.77 -13.98 17.98
CA THR A 275 -7.15 -13.32 16.83
C THR A 275 -6.76 -14.39 15.83
N PRO A 276 -7.66 -14.73 14.86
CA PRO A 276 -7.27 -15.52 13.71
C PRO A 276 -6.03 -14.90 13.09
N SER A 277 -5.06 -15.75 12.78
CA SER A 277 -3.77 -15.30 12.26
C SER A 277 -3.28 -16.14 11.10
N ARG A 278 -2.39 -15.58 10.30
CA ARG A 278 -1.82 -16.26 9.13
C ARG A 278 -2.90 -16.72 8.15
N THR A 279 -4.00 -15.98 8.05
CA THR A 279 -5.04 -16.29 7.06
C THR A 279 -4.72 -15.59 5.75
N LEU A 280 -4.93 -16.30 4.64
CA LEU A 280 -4.70 -15.80 3.29
C LEU A 280 -5.99 -15.93 2.48
N ALA A 281 -6.52 -14.81 2.02
CA ALA A 281 -7.47 -14.78 0.92
C ALA A 281 -6.72 -14.42 -0.36
N LEU A 282 -6.60 -15.36 -1.29
CA LEU A 282 -5.83 -15.19 -2.53
C LEU A 282 -6.76 -15.27 -3.75
N ASN A 283 -6.79 -14.22 -4.56
CA ASN A 283 -7.55 -14.15 -5.79
C ASN A 283 -9.04 -14.48 -5.58
N ILE A 284 -9.68 -13.80 -4.62
CA ILE A 284 -11.10 -13.99 -4.28
C ILE A 284 -11.92 -12.89 -4.92
N ASP A 285 -12.96 -13.27 -5.67
CA ASP A 285 -13.95 -12.32 -6.17
C ASP A 285 -15.14 -12.28 -5.20
N ILE A 286 -15.59 -11.08 -4.87
CA ILE A 286 -16.71 -10.85 -3.95
C ILE A 286 -17.68 -9.89 -4.60
N ASP A 287 -18.96 -10.28 -4.73
CA ASP A 287 -19.98 -9.38 -5.26
C ASP A 287 -21.36 -9.53 -4.64
N SER A 288 -22.12 -8.43 -4.60
CA SER A 288 -23.54 -8.41 -4.20
C SER A 288 -23.83 -9.02 -2.82
N ILE A 289 -22.84 -9.03 -1.93
CA ILE A 289 -22.95 -9.41 -0.52
C ILE A 289 -22.83 -8.17 0.37
N ASN A 290 -23.30 -8.23 1.62
CA ASN A 290 -23.25 -7.05 2.48
C ASN A 290 -21.82 -6.59 2.77
N SER A 291 -20.93 -7.47 3.25
CA SER A 291 -19.52 -7.12 3.46
C SER A 291 -18.57 -8.15 2.85
N GLY A 292 -17.38 -7.72 2.42
CA GLY A 292 -16.34 -8.61 1.93
C GLY A 292 -15.66 -9.34 3.07
N PHE A 293 -14.74 -8.64 3.73
CA PHE A 293 -13.97 -9.12 4.86
C PHE A 293 -14.31 -8.35 6.12
N MET A 294 -14.72 -9.05 7.18
CA MET A 294 -15.22 -8.42 8.40
C MET A 294 -14.66 -9.04 9.66
N PHE A 295 -14.16 -8.19 10.56
CA PHE A 295 -13.84 -8.52 11.95
C PHE A 295 -14.92 -7.90 12.87
N PRO A 296 -16.06 -8.59 13.06
CA PRO A 296 -17.24 -8.08 13.78
C PRO A 296 -17.02 -7.86 15.28
N GLY A 297 -15.95 -8.40 15.86
CA GLY A 297 -15.66 -8.32 17.30
C GLY A 297 -15.36 -6.92 17.84
N GLY A 298 -15.22 -5.93 16.96
CA GLY A 298 -14.79 -4.59 17.35
C GLY A 298 -13.43 -4.64 18.04
N GLU A 299 -13.30 -3.86 19.09
CA GLU A 299 -12.08 -3.34 19.71
C GLU A 299 -11.02 -4.36 20.19
N SER A 300 -11.36 -5.64 20.28
CA SER A 300 -10.53 -6.66 20.91
C SER A 300 -9.94 -7.70 19.95
N ALA A 301 -10.41 -7.76 18.70
CA ALA A 301 -9.99 -8.76 17.72
C ALA A 301 -8.87 -8.23 16.81
N LYS A 302 -7.64 -8.16 17.31
CA LYS A 302 -6.47 -7.76 16.51
C LYS A 302 -6.07 -8.86 15.52
N GLY A 303 -6.56 -8.80 14.28
CA GLY A 303 -6.13 -9.72 13.24
C GLY A 303 -4.61 -9.60 13.03
N ASN A 304 -3.86 -10.70 13.19
CA ASN A 304 -2.41 -10.69 13.03
C ASN A 304 -2.00 -11.51 11.80
N GLU A 305 -1.13 -11.00 10.94
CA GLU A 305 -0.66 -11.74 9.75
C GLU A 305 -1.83 -12.22 8.86
N ASN A 306 -2.81 -11.34 8.61
CA ASN A 306 -3.91 -11.64 7.71
C ASN A 306 -3.69 -10.93 6.36
N TYR A 307 -3.83 -11.69 5.28
CA TYR A 307 -3.43 -11.27 3.95
C TYR A 307 -4.59 -11.39 2.99
N PHE A 308 -4.82 -10.33 2.23
CA PHE A 308 -5.87 -10.24 1.23
C PHE A 308 -5.21 -9.82 -0.07
N VAL A 309 -5.02 -10.78 -0.99
CA VAL A 309 -4.13 -10.60 -2.14
C VAL A 309 -4.85 -10.93 -3.43
N GLY A 310 -5.02 -9.94 -4.30
CA GLY A 310 -5.69 -10.11 -5.58
C GLY A 310 -7.21 -10.30 -5.49
N GLY A 311 -7.87 -10.21 -6.64
CA GLY A 311 -9.32 -10.39 -6.79
C GLY A 311 -10.10 -9.08 -6.89
N VAL A 312 -11.41 -9.21 -7.10
CA VAL A 312 -12.32 -8.07 -7.29
C VAL A 312 -13.42 -8.09 -6.24
N ILE A 313 -13.61 -6.97 -5.54
CA ILE A 313 -14.68 -6.76 -4.56
C ILE A 313 -15.60 -5.65 -5.09
N GLU A 314 -16.86 -5.98 -5.36
CA GLU A 314 -17.78 -5.00 -5.95
C GLU A 314 -19.22 -5.10 -5.47
N ASN A 315 -19.97 -4.00 -5.63
CA ASN A 315 -21.41 -3.94 -5.41
C ASN A 315 -21.84 -4.39 -4.00
N LEU A 316 -21.09 -3.97 -2.97
CA LEU A 316 -21.36 -4.36 -1.59
C LEU A 316 -22.49 -3.54 -0.95
N GLY A 317 -23.13 -4.14 0.06
CA GLY A 317 -24.07 -3.44 0.95
C GLY A 317 -25.48 -3.28 0.41
N GLU A 318 -25.91 -4.07 -0.58
CA GLU A 318 -27.22 -3.93 -1.25
C GLU A 318 -28.43 -4.17 -0.32
N VAL A 319 -28.27 -4.91 0.78
CA VAL A 319 -29.41 -5.38 1.59
C VAL A 319 -29.65 -4.52 2.84
N ASN A 320 -28.60 -4.06 3.54
CA ASN A 320 -28.73 -3.50 4.90
C ASN A 320 -28.06 -2.14 5.12
N ASN A 321 -27.57 -1.48 4.09
CA ASN A 321 -26.93 -0.17 4.22
C ASN A 321 -25.69 -0.09 5.14
N ILE A 322 -25.01 -1.21 5.41
CA ILE A 322 -23.76 -1.23 6.18
C ILE A 322 -22.80 -2.27 5.59
N GLY A 323 -22.24 -1.95 4.42
CA GLY A 323 -21.33 -2.84 3.70
C GLY A 323 -19.92 -2.29 3.52
N TYR A 324 -18.92 -3.03 3.99
CA TYR A 324 -17.50 -2.71 3.82
C TYR A 324 -16.83 -3.76 2.94
N ALA A 325 -15.85 -3.36 2.11
CA ALA A 325 -14.98 -4.36 1.49
C ALA A 325 -14.02 -4.96 2.52
N PHE A 326 -13.45 -4.11 3.37
CA PHE A 326 -12.65 -4.51 4.51
C PHE A 326 -13.03 -3.72 5.76
N PHE A 327 -13.26 -4.42 6.85
CA PHE A 327 -13.54 -3.84 8.16
C PHE A 327 -12.83 -4.64 9.24
N GLY A 328 -11.88 -4.05 9.96
CA GLY A 328 -11.28 -4.71 11.12
C GLY A 328 -9.99 -4.10 11.66
N ASP A 329 -9.44 -4.75 12.68
CA ASP A 329 -8.10 -4.46 13.20
C ASP A 329 -7.07 -5.34 12.49
N LEU A 330 -5.99 -4.71 12.04
CA LEU A 330 -4.93 -5.32 11.26
C LEU A 330 -3.58 -5.06 11.91
N TYR A 331 -2.86 -6.14 12.19
CA TYR A 331 -1.49 -6.13 12.67
C TYR A 331 -0.62 -7.04 11.79
N HIS A 332 0.57 -6.59 11.38
CA HIS A 332 1.45 -7.34 10.44
C HIS A 332 0.69 -7.92 9.24
N SER A 333 -0.27 -7.17 8.74
CA SER A 333 -1.27 -7.64 7.78
C SER A 333 -1.18 -6.83 6.50
N ALA A 334 -1.67 -7.40 5.40
CA ALA A 334 -1.57 -6.75 4.10
C ALA A 334 -2.84 -6.91 3.25
N ILE A 335 -3.23 -5.82 2.60
CA ILE A 335 -4.22 -5.79 1.53
C ILE A 335 -3.46 -5.39 0.25
N MET A 336 -3.34 -6.32 -0.70
CA MET A 336 -2.50 -6.13 -1.87
C MET A 336 -3.16 -6.55 -3.18
N GLY A 337 -2.99 -5.78 -4.24
CA GLY A 337 -3.44 -6.21 -5.57
C GLY A 337 -4.96 -6.33 -5.72
N VAL A 338 -5.78 -5.80 -4.81
CA VAL A 338 -7.24 -5.93 -4.90
C VAL A 338 -7.88 -4.78 -5.68
N VAL A 339 -8.95 -5.07 -6.40
CA VAL A 339 -9.82 -4.05 -7.00
C VAL A 339 -11.09 -3.93 -6.17
N ILE A 340 -11.37 -2.76 -5.61
CA ILE A 340 -12.58 -2.48 -4.84
C ILE A 340 -13.38 -1.40 -5.54
N ARG A 341 -14.64 -1.67 -5.84
CA ARG A 341 -15.50 -0.67 -6.51
C ARG A 341 -16.97 -0.73 -6.14
N ASN A 342 -17.64 0.42 -6.24
CA ASN A 342 -19.09 0.54 -6.06
C ASN A 342 -19.57 0.00 -4.69
N THR A 343 -18.88 0.30 -3.59
CA THR A 343 -19.46 0.05 -2.26
C THR A 343 -20.59 1.05 -2.04
N ARG A 344 -21.78 0.57 -1.69
CA ARG A 344 -22.99 1.41 -1.72
C ARG A 344 -23.25 2.19 -0.44
N THR A 345 -22.70 1.73 0.69
CA THR A 345 -23.30 2.07 1.99
C THR A 345 -22.29 2.23 3.13
N SER A 346 -21.01 1.90 2.89
CA SER A 346 -19.91 2.26 3.78
C SER A 346 -18.59 2.51 3.04
N HIS A 347 -17.54 2.76 3.81
CA HIS A 347 -16.18 2.92 3.29
C HIS A 347 -15.73 1.66 2.53
N ASN A 348 -14.81 1.81 1.57
CA ASN A 348 -14.17 0.65 0.95
C ASN A 348 -13.38 -0.14 2.02
N VAL A 349 -12.43 0.54 2.67
CA VAL A 349 -11.61 -0.03 3.74
C VAL A 349 -11.77 0.80 5.01
N ARG A 350 -12.03 0.14 6.13
CA ARG A 350 -12.01 0.74 7.47
C ARG A 350 -11.17 -0.09 8.41
N ILE A 351 -10.10 0.51 8.91
CA ILE A 351 -9.16 -0.11 9.84
C ILE A 351 -9.23 0.63 11.18
N PHE A 352 -9.66 -0.08 12.23
CA PHE A 352 -9.82 0.47 13.58
C PHE A 352 -8.48 0.56 14.28
N HIS A 353 -7.67 -0.50 14.28
CA HIS A 353 -6.26 -0.48 14.65
C HIS A 353 -5.42 -0.98 13.49
N GLY A 354 -4.57 -0.13 12.95
CA GLY A 354 -3.55 -0.53 11.99
C GLY A 354 -2.18 -0.49 12.66
N GLY A 355 -1.58 -1.63 12.98
CA GLY A 355 -0.20 -1.67 13.43
C GLY A 355 0.65 -2.40 12.42
N LYS A 356 1.59 -1.74 11.75
CA LYS A 356 2.40 -2.40 10.71
C LYS A 356 1.48 -3.02 9.64
N THR A 357 0.52 -2.24 9.13
CA THR A 357 -0.40 -2.67 8.08
C THR A 357 0.03 -2.12 6.72
N LEU A 358 0.04 -2.97 5.70
CA LEU A 358 0.39 -2.62 4.33
C LEU A 358 -0.84 -2.60 3.42
N LEU A 359 -1.15 -1.46 2.80
CA LEU A 359 -2.13 -1.35 1.72
C LEU A 359 -1.35 -1.00 0.44
N ALA A 360 -1.05 -2.00 -0.38
CA ALA A 360 -0.20 -1.83 -1.55
C ALA A 360 -0.85 -2.28 -2.87
N HIS A 361 -0.63 -1.56 -3.97
CA HIS A 361 -1.06 -2.02 -5.31
C HIS A 361 -2.58 -2.28 -5.44
N ASN A 362 -3.43 -1.52 -4.76
CA ASN A 362 -4.89 -1.71 -4.83
C ASN A 362 -5.57 -0.61 -5.66
N SER A 363 -6.67 -0.96 -6.31
CA SER A 363 -7.52 0.02 -7.02
C SER A 363 -8.82 0.24 -6.26
N PHE A 364 -9.02 1.45 -5.73
CA PHE A 364 -10.24 1.87 -5.04
C PHE A 364 -11.03 2.83 -5.93
N ILE A 365 -12.23 2.45 -6.33
CA ILE A 365 -12.97 3.12 -7.40
C ILE A 365 -14.41 3.38 -6.97
N HIS A 366 -14.84 4.64 -7.03
CA HIS A 366 -16.23 5.05 -6.78
C HIS A 366 -16.77 4.50 -5.44
N PRO A 367 -16.21 4.88 -4.28
CA PRO A 367 -16.94 4.73 -3.03
C PRO A 367 -18.23 5.53 -3.15
N THR A 368 -19.25 5.16 -2.37
CA THR A 368 -20.49 5.95 -2.35
C THR A 368 -20.21 7.40 -1.96
N PRO A 369 -20.90 8.38 -2.58
CA PRO A 369 -20.72 9.79 -2.25
C PRO A 369 -20.81 10.06 -0.74
N GLY A 370 -19.83 10.79 -0.19
CA GLY A 370 -19.71 11.06 1.24
C GLY A 370 -19.04 9.96 2.06
N LEU A 371 -18.66 8.84 1.44
CA LEU A 371 -17.88 7.77 2.07
C LEU A 371 -16.42 7.83 1.62
N LEU A 372 -15.60 7.02 2.28
CA LEU A 372 -14.13 7.09 2.19
C LEU A 372 -13.62 5.84 1.48
N ASN A 373 -12.55 5.97 0.70
CA ASN A 373 -11.81 4.82 0.18
C ASN A 373 -11.12 4.09 1.32
N ILE A 374 -10.42 4.84 2.17
CA ILE A 374 -9.70 4.27 3.31
C ILE A 374 -10.02 5.11 4.52
N LYS A 375 -10.29 4.45 5.64
CA LYS A 375 -10.41 5.06 6.96
C LYS A 375 -9.54 4.30 7.94
N PHE A 376 -8.33 4.79 8.19
CA PHE A 376 -7.58 4.44 9.40
C PHE A 376 -8.05 5.35 10.52
N HIS A 377 -8.23 4.78 11.70
CA HIS A 377 -8.49 5.51 12.92
C HIS A 377 -7.92 4.73 14.12
N ASN A 378 -8.34 5.01 15.34
CA ASN A 378 -7.91 4.26 16.53
C ASN A 378 -9.11 4.12 17.49
N LEU A 379 -8.93 3.50 18.65
CA LEU A 379 -9.90 3.54 19.73
C LEU A 379 -9.52 4.53 20.81
N LEU A 380 -10.57 5.05 21.43
CA LEU A 380 -10.49 5.81 22.65
C LEU A 380 -9.81 5.00 23.76
N ASN A 381 -8.85 5.64 24.45
CA ASN A 381 -8.27 5.17 25.71
C ASN A 381 -7.44 3.86 25.64
N SER A 382 -7.19 3.29 24.46
CA SER A 382 -6.28 2.15 24.34
C SER A 382 -4.83 2.63 24.24
N VAL A 383 -4.12 2.61 25.38
CA VAL A 383 -2.65 2.82 25.43
C VAL A 383 -1.88 1.74 24.64
N SER A 384 -2.56 0.67 24.20
CA SER A 384 -1.96 -0.51 23.57
C SER A 384 -2.30 -0.69 22.08
N GLY A 385 -2.98 0.27 21.45
CA GLY A 385 -3.57 0.12 20.11
C GLY A 385 -3.27 1.22 19.11
N VAL A 386 -2.15 1.92 19.19
CA VAL A 386 -1.90 3.07 18.30
C VAL A 386 -1.78 2.66 16.84
N SER A 387 -2.55 3.32 15.95
CA SER A 387 -2.40 3.10 14.51
C SER A 387 -1.07 3.68 14.03
N ARG A 388 -0.06 2.81 13.84
CA ARG A 388 1.33 3.18 13.56
C ARG A 388 2.03 2.23 12.62
N TYR A 389 3.09 2.74 11.98
CA TYR A 389 3.94 1.98 11.09
C TYR A 389 3.17 1.45 9.87
N ASN A 390 2.12 2.16 9.47
CA ASN A 390 1.29 1.75 8.33
C ASN A 390 1.85 2.34 7.04
N ILE A 391 1.77 1.56 5.96
CA ILE A 391 2.17 1.98 4.63
C ILE A 391 0.96 1.89 3.70
N ILE A 392 0.66 3.01 3.03
CA ILE A 392 -0.30 3.08 1.93
C ILE A 392 0.50 3.40 0.67
N SER A 393 0.82 2.39 -0.13
CA SER A 393 1.70 2.56 -1.28
C SER A 393 1.12 2.05 -2.59
N ASP A 394 1.54 2.65 -3.70
CA ASP A 394 1.30 2.12 -5.03
C ASP A 394 -0.18 1.91 -5.43
N ASN A 395 -1.11 2.58 -4.75
CA ASN A 395 -2.54 2.41 -4.98
C ASN A 395 -3.07 3.38 -6.05
N TYR A 396 -4.21 3.02 -6.62
CA TYR A 396 -5.01 3.87 -7.48
C TYR A 396 -6.32 4.24 -6.77
N PHE A 397 -6.58 5.53 -6.63
CA PHE A 397 -7.80 6.07 -6.02
C PHE A 397 -8.58 6.87 -7.05
N SER A 398 -9.84 6.51 -7.29
CA SER A 398 -10.80 7.29 -8.07
C SER A 398 -12.04 7.59 -7.25
N ASP A 399 -12.24 8.89 -7.01
CA ASP A 399 -13.29 9.48 -6.20
C ASP A 399 -13.23 9.05 -4.72
N GLY A 400 -13.47 10.01 -3.81
CA GLY A 400 -13.54 9.75 -2.37
C GLY A 400 -12.19 9.83 -1.64
N THR A 401 -12.28 9.95 -0.32
CA THR A 401 -11.13 10.35 0.51
C THR A 401 -10.38 9.15 1.07
N VAL A 402 -9.05 9.27 1.17
CA VAL A 402 -8.19 8.44 2.01
C VAL A 402 -7.96 9.20 3.30
N ALA A 403 -8.50 8.70 4.41
CA ALA A 403 -8.39 9.34 5.71
C ALA A 403 -7.49 8.52 6.64
N TYR A 404 -6.36 9.13 7.03
CA TYR A 404 -5.52 8.69 8.13
C TYR A 404 -5.72 9.66 9.29
N ALA A 405 -6.83 9.48 10.01
CA ALA A 405 -7.32 10.44 10.99
C ALA A 405 -8.30 9.80 11.98
N PRO A 406 -8.54 10.38 13.16
CA PRO A 406 -9.47 9.83 14.15
C PRO A 406 -10.88 9.59 13.60
N GLN A 407 -11.65 8.70 14.21
CA GLN A 407 -13.01 8.35 13.82
C GLN A 407 -13.91 9.59 13.76
N GLY A 408 -13.77 10.48 14.74
CA GLY A 408 -14.55 11.70 14.87
C GLY A 408 -13.78 12.80 15.60
N ARG A 409 -14.20 14.06 15.41
CA ARG A 409 -13.53 15.28 15.92
C ARG A 409 -13.43 15.34 17.45
N ASP A 410 -14.23 14.55 18.15
CA ASP A 410 -14.31 14.46 19.60
C ASP A 410 -13.53 13.27 20.17
N ARG A 411 -12.79 12.54 19.33
CA ARG A 411 -12.09 11.32 19.73
C ARG A 411 -10.59 11.53 19.89
N ASP A 412 -10.07 11.15 21.06
CA ASP A 412 -8.63 11.06 21.35
C ASP A 412 -8.06 9.76 20.80
N GLU A 413 -7.76 9.78 19.51
CA GLU A 413 -7.24 8.65 18.77
C GLU A 413 -5.89 9.02 18.20
N TRP A 414 -4.87 8.30 18.64
CA TRP A 414 -3.51 8.57 18.22
C TRP A 414 -3.22 7.80 16.94
N LEU A 415 -2.71 8.51 15.94
CA LEU A 415 -2.17 7.94 14.73
C LEU A 415 -0.78 8.52 14.47
N GLY A 416 0.12 7.73 13.91
CA GLY A 416 1.39 8.27 13.47
C GLY A 416 2.32 7.29 12.78
N ASP A 417 3.55 7.70 12.58
CA ASP A 417 4.65 6.90 12.02
C ASP A 417 4.23 6.19 10.72
N ALA A 418 3.62 6.92 9.78
CA ALA A 418 3.00 6.36 8.58
C ALA A 418 3.64 6.87 7.29
N ILE A 419 3.66 6.02 6.26
CA ILE A 419 4.08 6.40 4.90
C ILE A 419 2.88 6.29 3.95
N ILE A 420 2.62 7.37 3.21
CA ILE A 420 1.68 7.38 2.08
C ILE A 420 2.49 7.73 0.84
N GLU A 421 2.79 6.74 -0.01
CA GLU A 421 3.74 6.94 -1.10
C GLU A 421 3.35 6.33 -2.44
N ASN A 422 3.86 6.92 -3.53
CA ASN A 422 3.70 6.39 -4.88
C ASN A 422 2.23 6.16 -5.27
N ASN A 423 1.24 6.82 -4.66
CA ASN A 423 -0.17 6.60 -5.02
C ASN A 423 -0.62 7.53 -6.16
N LEU A 424 -1.59 7.07 -6.93
CA LEU A 424 -2.28 7.87 -7.95
C LEU A 424 -3.71 8.20 -7.49
N PHE A 425 -3.96 9.48 -7.20
CA PHE A 425 -5.26 10.03 -6.86
C PHE A 425 -5.84 10.72 -8.09
N VAL A 426 -7.05 10.33 -8.51
CA VAL A 426 -7.73 10.96 -9.66
C VAL A 426 -9.08 11.57 -9.28
N LYS A 427 -9.51 12.60 -10.02
CA LYS A 427 -10.78 13.31 -9.85
C LYS A 427 -10.94 13.88 -8.43
N ASN A 428 -12.02 13.52 -7.73
CA ASN A 428 -12.34 13.97 -6.36
C ASN A 428 -11.67 13.12 -5.28
N SER A 429 -10.53 12.49 -5.59
CA SER A 429 -9.79 11.73 -4.59
C SER A 429 -8.89 12.65 -3.80
N GLU A 430 -8.96 12.52 -2.47
CA GLU A 430 -8.30 13.44 -1.55
C GLU A 430 -7.60 12.64 -0.44
N LEU A 431 -6.56 13.22 0.15
CA LEU A 431 -5.85 12.68 1.29
C LEU A 431 -6.11 13.56 2.51
N PHE A 432 -6.79 12.99 3.50
CA PHE A 432 -7.06 13.63 4.78
C PHE A 432 -6.16 13.05 5.89
N LEU A 433 -5.38 13.92 6.54
CA LEU A 433 -4.37 13.56 7.53
C LEU A 433 -4.64 14.20 8.90
N TYR A 434 -4.45 13.38 9.93
CA TYR A 434 -4.28 13.79 11.32
C TYR A 434 -3.36 12.79 12.01
N GLY A 435 -2.34 13.28 12.72
CA GLY A 435 -1.42 12.45 13.48
C GLY A 435 0.00 12.99 13.47
N ASN A 436 0.94 12.14 13.87
CA ASN A 436 2.34 12.52 14.06
C ASN A 436 3.29 11.70 13.19
N ASN A 437 4.40 12.29 12.74
CA ASN A 437 5.43 11.56 11.96
C ASN A 437 4.84 10.88 10.70
N ILE A 438 4.11 11.64 9.90
CA ILE A 438 3.49 11.13 8.67
C ILE A 438 4.29 11.66 7.47
N THR A 439 4.73 10.76 6.60
CA THR A 439 5.39 11.13 5.34
C THR A 439 4.48 10.83 4.16
N VAL A 440 4.20 11.85 3.36
CA VAL A 440 3.45 11.80 2.11
C VAL A 440 4.41 12.12 0.98
N ARG A 441 4.82 11.12 0.19
CA ARG A 441 5.85 11.32 -0.83
C ARG A 441 5.55 10.69 -2.17
N ASN A 442 6.05 11.29 -3.25
CA ASN A 442 5.93 10.77 -4.61
C ASN A 442 4.48 10.43 -5.02
N ASN A 443 3.45 11.08 -4.48
CA ASN A 443 2.08 10.83 -4.92
C ASN A 443 1.73 11.75 -6.09
N ILE A 444 0.81 11.30 -6.95
CA ILE A 444 0.25 12.08 -8.04
C ILE A 444 -1.22 12.35 -7.74
N PHE A 445 -1.60 13.62 -7.75
CA PHE A 445 -2.98 14.09 -7.64
C PHE A 445 -3.40 14.69 -8.98
N ASN A 446 -4.04 13.87 -9.81
CA ASN A 446 -4.64 14.30 -11.06
C ASN A 446 -6.10 14.69 -10.84
N LEU A 447 -6.34 15.98 -10.57
CA LEU A 447 -7.65 16.51 -10.21
C LEU A 447 -8.51 16.86 -11.43
N GLU A 448 -8.23 16.23 -12.57
CA GLU A 448 -9.03 16.42 -13.77
C GLU A 448 -10.43 15.83 -13.62
N GLY A 449 -11.43 16.64 -13.99
CA GLY A 449 -12.83 16.31 -13.75
C GLY A 449 -13.25 16.40 -12.27
N ALA A 450 -12.39 16.87 -11.37
CA ALA A 450 -12.78 17.17 -10.00
C ALA A 450 -13.80 18.32 -9.95
N GLY A 451 -14.59 18.34 -8.88
CA GLY A 451 -15.59 19.38 -8.60
C GLY A 451 -14.99 20.74 -8.25
N LEU A 452 -15.80 21.59 -7.63
CA LEU A 452 -15.37 22.88 -7.11
C LEU A 452 -14.51 22.65 -5.86
N TYR A 453 -13.41 23.40 -5.70
CA TYR A 453 -12.55 23.37 -4.51
C TYR A 453 -11.98 21.99 -4.13
N PRO A 454 -11.34 21.25 -5.07
CA PRO A 454 -10.67 20.02 -4.69
C PRO A 454 -9.49 20.31 -3.76
N MET A 455 -9.33 19.46 -2.74
CA MET A 455 -8.30 19.57 -1.71
C MET A 455 -7.49 18.28 -1.72
N PRO A 456 -6.50 18.13 -2.62
CA PRO A 456 -5.81 16.85 -2.77
C PRO A 456 -5.11 16.43 -1.48
N ILE A 457 -4.57 17.37 -0.71
CA ILE A 457 -3.98 17.11 0.61
C ILE A 457 -4.60 18.08 1.63
N TYR A 458 -5.19 17.50 2.68
CA TYR A 458 -5.86 18.20 3.76
C TYR A 458 -5.31 17.72 5.11
N ILE A 459 -4.79 18.64 5.92
CA ILE A 459 -4.32 18.39 7.28
C ILE A 459 -5.22 19.17 8.23
N ASP A 460 -6.03 18.46 9.00
CA ASP A 460 -6.97 19.06 9.96
C ASP A 460 -6.44 18.93 11.37
N GLN A 461 -6.76 19.89 12.23
CA GLN A 461 -6.47 19.87 13.65
C GLN A 461 -7.74 19.85 14.51
N ASP A 462 -8.94 19.83 13.94
CA ASP A 462 -10.21 19.90 14.68
C ASP A 462 -10.48 18.73 15.67
N TYR A 463 -9.53 17.83 15.83
CA TYR A 463 -9.57 16.66 16.70
C TYR A 463 -8.74 16.88 17.98
N ILE A 464 -9.31 16.49 19.12
CA ILE A 464 -8.68 16.49 20.46
C ILE A 464 -7.83 15.20 20.58
N PRO A 465 -6.65 15.16 21.24
CA PRO A 465 -5.95 16.19 22.03
C PRO A 465 -4.59 16.65 21.46
N SER A 466 -3.99 15.95 20.48
CA SER A 466 -2.65 16.28 19.99
C SER A 466 -2.69 16.91 18.61
N SER A 467 -2.15 18.12 18.47
CA SER A 467 -1.91 18.74 17.17
C SER A 467 -1.17 17.81 16.22
N PRO A 468 -1.53 17.76 14.93
CA PRO A 468 -0.69 17.15 13.93
C PRO A 468 0.74 17.74 13.99
N ASN A 469 1.74 16.86 14.02
CA ASN A 469 3.14 17.23 14.20
C ASN A 469 4.07 16.40 13.31
N ASN A 470 5.12 17.03 12.78
CA ASN A 470 6.14 16.36 11.97
C ASN A 470 5.51 15.64 10.75
N ILE A 471 4.73 16.37 9.96
CA ILE A 471 4.15 15.87 8.71
C ILE A 471 4.98 16.40 7.54
N LYS A 472 5.38 15.48 6.64
CA LYS A 472 6.26 15.78 5.51
C LYS A 472 5.53 15.51 4.21
N ILE A 473 5.41 16.53 3.37
CA ILE A 473 4.81 16.47 2.04
C ILE A 473 5.94 16.69 1.03
N LEU A 474 6.42 15.62 0.40
CA LEU A 474 7.68 15.60 -0.33
C LEU A 474 7.49 15.11 -1.76
N SER A 475 8.00 15.82 -2.76
CA SER A 475 8.05 15.31 -4.14
C SER A 475 6.69 14.86 -4.70
N ASN A 476 5.57 15.47 -4.28
CA ASN A 476 4.26 15.14 -4.83
C ASN A 476 3.99 15.97 -6.08
N THR A 477 3.20 15.45 -7.02
CA THR A 477 2.72 16.17 -8.20
C THR A 477 1.22 16.42 -8.08
N ILE A 478 0.79 17.68 -8.12
CA ILE A 478 -0.61 18.10 -8.13
C ILE A 478 -0.91 18.74 -9.49
N TYR A 479 -1.92 18.22 -10.20
CA TYR A 479 -2.19 18.64 -11.57
C TYR A 479 -3.68 18.82 -11.82
N ARG A 480 -4.05 19.92 -12.50
CA ARG A 480 -5.38 20.15 -13.08
C ARG A 480 -5.34 21.19 -14.20
N ALA A 481 -5.53 20.79 -15.45
CA ALA A 481 -5.64 21.70 -16.58
C ALA A 481 -7.06 22.24 -16.84
N SER A 482 -8.13 21.49 -16.55
CA SER A 482 -9.49 21.94 -16.87
C SER A 482 -10.10 22.94 -15.87
N ALA A 483 -10.79 23.94 -16.41
CA ALA A 483 -11.51 24.97 -15.67
C ALA A 483 -12.94 24.54 -15.35
N THR A 484 -13.15 23.65 -14.37
CA THR A 484 -14.51 23.31 -13.92
C THR A 484 -15.11 24.29 -12.90
N GLY A 485 -14.52 25.48 -12.74
CA GLY A 485 -14.95 26.52 -11.80
C GLY A 485 -14.46 26.26 -10.36
N GLY A 486 -14.46 27.31 -9.53
CA GLY A 486 -14.10 27.24 -8.11
C GLY A 486 -12.59 27.20 -7.85
N GLY A 487 -12.18 27.66 -6.67
CA GLY A 487 -10.80 27.67 -6.18
C GLY A 487 -10.11 26.31 -6.21
N LEU A 488 -8.79 26.32 -6.03
CA LEU A 488 -8.01 25.12 -5.80
C LEU A 488 -6.88 25.43 -4.81
N VAL A 489 -6.83 24.64 -3.76
CA VAL A 489 -5.76 24.67 -2.76
C VAL A 489 -5.02 23.34 -2.84
N GLY A 490 -3.73 23.36 -3.15
CA GLY A 490 -2.93 22.13 -3.24
C GLY A 490 -2.82 21.44 -1.88
N ILE A 491 -2.43 22.18 -0.86
CA ILE A 491 -2.19 21.69 0.49
C ILE A 491 -2.91 22.60 1.46
N TRP A 492 -3.97 22.10 2.07
CA TRP A 492 -4.75 22.85 3.04
C TRP A 492 -4.36 22.42 4.46
N LEU A 493 -3.93 23.40 5.24
CA LEU A 493 -3.45 23.27 6.61
C LEU A 493 -4.43 24.00 7.53
N LEU A 494 -5.33 23.27 8.18
CA LEU A 494 -6.38 23.88 9.01
C LEU A 494 -6.00 23.90 10.49
N ARG A 495 -6.05 25.08 11.11
CA ARG A 495 -6.01 25.24 12.56
C ARG A 495 -7.33 24.84 13.18
N SER A 496 -7.28 24.19 14.35
CA SER A 496 -8.50 23.93 15.10
C SER A 496 -9.14 25.22 15.61
N ASN A 497 -10.41 25.40 15.29
CA ASN A 497 -11.23 26.47 15.88
C ASN A 497 -11.55 26.20 17.36
N ARG A 498 -11.44 24.94 17.82
CA ARG A 498 -11.78 24.53 19.19
C ARG A 498 -10.62 24.67 20.16
N THR A 499 -9.47 24.08 19.84
CA THR A 499 -8.35 24.01 20.78
C THR A 499 -7.42 25.22 20.66
N LYS A 500 -7.50 25.98 19.55
CA LYS A 500 -6.56 27.04 19.16
C LYS A 500 -5.09 26.62 19.14
N GLN A 501 -4.78 25.35 19.40
CA GLN A 501 -3.47 24.79 19.15
C GLN A 501 -3.21 24.88 17.64
N GLY A 502 -1.95 24.99 17.24
CA GLY A 502 -1.55 25.00 15.84
C GLY A 502 -0.87 23.69 15.44
N LEU A 503 -0.86 23.41 14.13
CA LEU A 503 0.05 22.47 13.48
C LEU A 503 1.50 22.79 13.83
N THR A 504 2.35 21.77 13.86
CA THR A 504 3.78 21.94 14.18
C THR A 504 4.67 21.11 13.25
N ASN A 505 5.85 21.62 12.93
CA ASN A 505 6.88 20.91 12.15
C ASN A 505 6.37 20.32 10.82
N ILE A 506 5.67 21.13 10.02
CA ILE A 506 5.21 20.73 8.68
C ILE A 506 6.30 21.00 7.67
N THR A 507 6.69 20.01 6.87
CA THR A 507 7.72 20.14 5.83
C THR A 507 7.12 19.98 4.44
N LEU A 508 7.37 20.92 3.54
CA LEU A 508 6.91 20.94 2.15
C LEU A 508 8.13 21.09 1.22
N LEU A 509 8.56 20.01 0.57
CA LEU A 509 9.80 20.00 -0.22
C LEU A 509 9.60 19.37 -1.59
N ASN A 510 10.21 19.96 -2.63
CA ASN A 510 10.22 19.42 -4.00
C ASN A 510 8.83 19.13 -4.59
N ASN A 511 7.76 19.78 -4.12
CA ASN A 511 6.42 19.52 -4.67
C ASN A 511 6.23 20.28 -5.98
N LEU A 512 5.55 19.64 -6.93
CA LEU A 512 5.17 20.20 -8.21
C LEU A 512 3.66 20.40 -8.24
N ALA A 513 3.20 21.61 -8.56
CA ALA A 513 1.77 21.88 -8.61
C ALA A 513 1.40 22.79 -9.79
N VAL A 514 0.40 22.40 -10.58
CA VAL A 514 0.08 23.02 -11.87
C VAL A 514 -1.42 23.17 -12.12
N TRP A 515 -1.85 24.40 -12.43
CA TRP A 515 -3.16 24.73 -13.00
C TRP A 515 -3.03 25.49 -14.31
N ASN A 516 -3.80 25.08 -15.32
CA ASN A 516 -3.75 25.71 -16.63
C ASN A 516 -4.94 26.64 -16.92
N TYR A 517 -5.62 27.15 -15.88
CA TYR A 517 -6.81 27.98 -16.08
C TYR A 517 -6.97 29.08 -15.03
N SER A 518 -7.54 30.21 -15.47
CA SER A 518 -7.86 31.34 -14.60
C SER A 518 -9.28 31.20 -14.07
N ILE A 519 -9.43 31.29 -12.74
CA ILE A 519 -10.72 31.31 -12.03
C ILE A 519 -10.79 32.59 -11.22
N GLY A 520 -11.21 33.68 -11.85
CA GLY A 520 -11.64 34.92 -11.19
C GLY A 520 -10.85 35.30 -9.92
N ASN A 521 -11.58 35.59 -8.85
CA ASN A 521 -11.04 35.97 -7.54
C ASN A 521 -11.00 34.78 -6.55
N ASP A 522 -11.06 33.54 -7.03
CA ASP A 522 -11.11 32.38 -6.16
C ASP A 522 -9.74 32.06 -5.56
N VAL A 523 -9.74 31.36 -4.41
CA VAL A 523 -8.54 30.93 -3.69
C VAL A 523 -7.73 29.96 -4.57
N GLN A 524 -6.56 30.40 -5.03
CA GLN A 524 -5.55 29.58 -5.69
C GLN A 524 -4.23 29.64 -4.91
N GLY A 525 -3.68 28.50 -4.50
CA GLY A 525 -2.35 28.48 -3.87
C GLY A 525 -1.86 27.06 -3.56
N LEU A 526 -0.53 26.90 -3.47
CA LEU A 526 0.10 25.62 -3.13
C LEU A 526 -0.28 25.26 -1.71
N VAL A 527 -0.28 26.28 -0.84
CA VAL A 527 -0.47 26.12 0.59
C VAL A 527 -1.52 27.11 1.09
N TYR A 528 -2.45 26.61 1.90
CA TYR A 528 -3.44 27.42 2.61
C TYR A 528 -3.42 27.10 4.12
N PRO A 529 -2.62 27.80 4.93
CA PRO A 529 -2.66 27.77 6.38
C PRO A 529 -3.89 28.51 6.95
N GLU A 530 -5.07 27.90 6.84
CA GLU A 530 -6.30 28.45 7.37
C GLU A 530 -6.33 28.49 8.90
N GLY A 531 -6.77 29.61 9.47
CA GLY A 531 -6.88 29.78 10.93
C GLY A 531 -5.56 30.19 11.61
N HIS A 532 -4.44 30.20 10.89
CA HIS A 532 -3.11 30.44 11.47
C HIS A 532 -2.66 31.91 11.37
N ASP A 533 -2.20 32.46 12.49
CA ASP A 533 -1.72 33.85 12.58
C ASP A 533 -0.25 34.01 12.12
N ASN A 534 0.49 32.91 11.97
CA ASN A 534 1.86 32.86 11.45
C ASN A 534 2.10 31.55 10.71
N VAL A 535 3.26 31.42 10.05
CA VAL A 535 3.65 30.22 9.26
C VAL A 535 5.00 29.66 9.68
N ASP A 536 5.43 29.94 10.91
CA ASP A 536 6.73 29.50 11.43
C ASP A 536 6.80 27.97 11.57
N PHE A 537 5.65 27.33 11.72
CA PHE A 537 5.52 25.88 11.78
C PHE A 537 5.74 25.16 10.44
N ILE A 538 5.87 25.91 9.33
CA ILE A 538 6.09 25.38 7.98
C ILE A 538 7.55 25.57 7.59
N THR A 539 8.23 24.48 7.26
CA THR A 539 9.47 24.48 6.47
C THR A 539 9.10 24.18 5.03
N SER A 540 9.35 25.10 4.11
CA SER A 540 9.02 24.94 2.70
C SER A 540 10.19 25.35 1.84
N ASP A 541 10.58 24.51 0.88
CA ASP A 541 11.61 24.84 -0.12
C ASP A 541 11.49 24.03 -1.42
N TYR A 542 12.14 24.52 -2.47
CA TYR A 542 12.23 23.87 -3.79
C TYR A 542 10.87 23.42 -4.39
N ASN A 543 9.78 24.16 -4.15
CA ASN A 543 8.51 23.81 -4.80
C ASN A 543 8.34 24.57 -6.12
N ILE A 544 7.76 23.91 -7.12
CA ILE A 544 7.32 24.57 -8.35
C ILE A 544 5.81 24.69 -8.33
N TRP A 545 5.33 25.90 -8.58
CA TRP A 545 3.92 26.20 -8.72
C TRP A 545 3.68 26.97 -10.02
N TYR A 546 2.63 26.60 -10.74
CA TYR A 546 2.13 27.40 -11.85
C TYR A 546 0.62 27.53 -11.84
N GLY A 547 0.11 28.76 -11.78
CA GLY A 547 -1.32 29.06 -11.85
C GLY A 547 -1.58 30.46 -12.40
N PRO A 548 -2.59 30.69 -13.26
CA PRO A 548 -2.75 31.98 -13.95
C PRO A 548 -2.95 33.21 -13.06
N SER A 549 -3.35 33.04 -11.80
CA SER A 549 -3.48 34.16 -10.85
C SER A 549 -2.15 34.66 -10.27
N GLY A 550 -1.05 33.88 -10.39
CA GLY A 550 0.22 34.22 -9.73
C GLY A 550 0.23 34.06 -8.21
N THR A 551 -0.89 33.62 -7.60
CA THR A 551 -0.97 33.44 -6.15
C THR A 551 -0.34 32.12 -5.75
N PHE A 552 0.59 32.17 -4.79
CA PHE A 552 1.34 31.01 -4.32
C PHE A 552 0.78 30.44 -3.01
N ALA A 553 0.40 31.30 -2.06
CA ALA A 553 -0.16 30.87 -0.78
C ALA A 553 -1.27 31.81 -0.32
N TRP A 554 -2.13 31.33 0.57
CA TRP A 554 -3.16 32.15 1.22
C TRP A 554 -2.93 32.17 2.72
N LEU A 555 -2.75 33.35 3.30
CA LEU A 555 -2.66 33.50 4.76
C LEU A 555 -4.02 33.88 5.34
N TRP A 556 -4.36 33.29 6.48
CA TRP A 556 -5.59 33.64 7.19
C TRP A 556 -5.38 34.93 8.02
N GLY A 557 -6.35 35.85 7.93
CA GLY A 557 -6.26 37.25 8.35
C GLY A 557 -7.29 38.07 7.57
N PRO A 558 -7.07 39.35 7.19
CA PRO A 558 -7.61 39.75 5.90
C PRO A 558 -7.05 38.73 4.90
N LEU A 559 -7.89 38.06 4.11
CA LEU A 559 -7.50 37.01 3.17
C LEU A 559 -6.52 37.60 2.14
N VAL A 560 -5.25 37.75 2.50
CA VAL A 560 -4.24 38.40 1.68
C VAL A 560 -3.50 37.30 0.93
N PRO A 561 -3.79 37.11 -0.37
CA PRO A 561 -3.00 36.22 -1.20
C PRO A 561 -1.53 36.63 -1.14
N GLN A 562 -0.65 35.66 -0.95
CA GLN A 562 0.79 35.83 -1.01
C GLN A 562 1.29 35.33 -2.37
N THR A 563 2.02 36.19 -3.06
CA THR A 563 2.89 35.79 -4.17
C THR A 563 4.07 34.97 -3.64
N LEU A 564 4.72 34.21 -4.51
CA LEU A 564 5.94 33.49 -4.16
C LEU A 564 7.02 34.43 -3.58
N ILE A 565 7.18 35.62 -4.14
CA ILE A 565 8.15 36.62 -3.65
C ILE A 565 7.85 37.01 -2.20
N GLN A 566 6.58 37.24 -1.85
CA GLN A 566 6.20 37.57 -0.48
C GLN A 566 6.40 36.38 0.48
N TRP A 567 6.17 35.16 0.00
CA TRP A 567 6.45 33.94 0.76
C TRP A 567 7.96 33.80 1.04
N GLN A 568 8.79 34.11 0.04
CA GLN A 568 10.26 34.14 0.15
C GLN A 568 10.76 35.21 1.11
N THR A 569 10.11 36.37 1.21
CA THR A 569 10.50 37.37 2.23
C THR A 569 10.23 36.92 3.66
N LEU A 570 9.37 35.91 3.86
CA LEU A 570 9.16 35.25 5.17
C LEU A 570 10.19 34.13 5.42
N GLY A 571 11.18 33.96 4.54
CA GLY A 571 12.16 32.88 4.62
C GLY A 571 11.60 31.52 4.21
N LYS A 572 10.48 31.49 3.47
CA LYS A 572 9.82 30.27 3.02
C LYS A 572 9.95 30.12 1.51
N ASP A 573 10.23 28.92 1.05
CA ASP A 573 10.38 28.56 -0.35
C ASP A 573 11.42 29.39 -1.13
N LEU A 574 12.59 29.58 -0.52
CA LEU A 574 13.67 30.43 -1.02
C LEU A 574 14.14 30.04 -2.43
N HIS A 575 14.07 28.76 -2.77
CA HIS A 575 14.45 28.21 -4.07
C HIS A 575 13.23 27.80 -4.91
N GLY A 576 12.02 28.03 -4.41
CA GLY A 576 10.78 27.78 -5.15
C GLY A 576 10.70 28.64 -6.41
N GLN A 577 9.93 28.15 -7.39
CA GLN A 577 9.78 28.82 -8.69
C GLN A 577 8.31 28.93 -9.10
N PHE A 578 7.97 30.08 -9.67
CA PHE A 578 6.69 30.31 -10.35
C PHE A 578 6.89 30.17 -11.86
N ILE A 579 6.82 28.95 -12.37
CA ILE A 579 7.12 28.64 -13.77
C ILE A 579 6.25 27.49 -14.26
N LEU A 580 5.75 27.56 -15.49
CA LEU A 580 5.02 26.47 -16.12
C LEU A 580 5.97 25.30 -16.36
N PRO A 581 5.81 24.16 -15.65
CA PRO A 581 6.53 22.96 -16.03
C PRO A 581 5.95 22.42 -17.34
N ILE A 582 6.78 21.76 -18.12
CA ILE A 582 6.35 21.11 -19.36
C ILE A 582 6.33 19.60 -19.06
N PHE A 583 5.20 18.94 -19.30
CA PHE A 583 5.04 17.49 -19.12
C PHE A 583 5.14 16.78 -20.48
N SER A 584 5.70 15.57 -20.50
CA SER A 584 5.94 14.80 -21.73
C SER A 584 4.65 14.44 -22.47
N ASN A 585 3.63 13.99 -21.73
CA ASN A 585 2.29 13.77 -22.28
C ASN A 585 1.27 13.68 -21.13
N PRO A 586 0.80 14.82 -20.59
CA PRO A 586 -0.27 14.81 -19.62
C PRO A 586 -1.56 14.52 -20.39
N ASN A 587 -1.78 13.27 -20.83
CA ASN A 587 -3.07 12.91 -21.37
C ASN A 587 -4.09 12.95 -20.23
N ILE A 588 -4.74 14.10 -20.12
CA ILE A 588 -5.70 14.51 -19.10
C ILE A 588 -6.86 13.51 -18.93
N ASN A 589 -7.15 12.71 -19.95
CA ASN A 589 -8.30 11.80 -19.96
C ASN A 589 -7.93 10.32 -19.72
N SER A 590 -6.65 9.97 -19.60
CA SER A 590 -6.27 8.59 -19.34
C SER A 590 -5.89 8.41 -17.87
N THR A 591 -6.23 7.24 -17.31
CA THR A 591 -5.73 6.76 -16.02
C THR A 591 -4.21 6.51 -16.03
N THR A 592 -3.54 6.85 -17.14
CA THR A 592 -2.13 6.59 -17.47
C THR A 592 -1.40 7.86 -17.91
N GLY A 593 -1.88 9.05 -17.50
CA GLY A 593 -1.21 10.31 -17.86
C GLY A 593 0.28 10.27 -17.50
N ASP A 594 1.14 10.67 -18.44
CA ASP A 594 2.57 10.73 -18.23
C ASP A 594 2.95 12.09 -17.65
N PHE A 595 3.07 12.14 -16.31
CA PHE A 595 3.47 13.34 -15.58
C PHE A 595 4.98 13.49 -15.47
N ARG A 596 5.77 12.74 -16.24
CA ARG A 596 7.21 13.01 -16.36
C ARG A 596 7.41 14.36 -17.00
N LEU A 597 8.42 15.07 -16.51
CA LEU A 597 8.83 16.35 -17.06
C LEU A 597 9.44 16.15 -18.47
N GLN A 598 9.04 17.01 -19.40
CA GLN A 598 9.48 16.96 -20.80
C GLN A 598 10.94 17.41 -20.92
N THR A 599 11.72 16.69 -21.73
CA THR A 599 13.15 16.95 -21.90
C THR A 599 13.51 17.52 -23.26
N THR A 600 12.64 17.30 -24.25
CA THR A 600 12.83 17.77 -25.63
C THR A 600 11.50 18.23 -26.23
N PRO A 601 11.47 19.29 -27.08
CA PRO A 601 12.63 20.09 -27.49
C PRO A 601 13.07 21.10 -26.42
N THR A 602 12.19 21.43 -25.47
CA THR A 602 12.50 22.35 -24.36
C THR A 602 12.48 21.56 -23.06
N LYS A 603 13.61 21.56 -22.34
CA LYS A 603 13.72 20.97 -21.01
C LYS A 603 12.80 21.72 -20.04
N SER A 604 11.96 20.98 -19.34
CA SER A 604 11.10 21.51 -18.28
C SER A 604 11.94 22.11 -17.15
N ALA A 605 11.45 23.18 -16.54
CA ALA A 605 12.12 23.88 -15.46
C ALA A 605 12.24 23.07 -14.15
N GLY A 606 11.50 21.98 -13.98
CA GLY A 606 11.61 21.15 -12.77
C GLY A 606 12.72 20.10 -12.81
N ILE A 607 13.38 19.91 -13.95
CA ILE A 607 14.38 18.86 -14.11
C ILE A 607 15.72 19.29 -13.52
N ASP A 608 16.31 18.44 -12.68
CA ASP A 608 17.52 18.67 -11.91
C ASP A 608 17.49 19.94 -11.05
N GLN A 609 16.30 20.37 -10.59
CA GLN A 609 16.13 21.58 -9.76
C GLN A 609 15.70 21.27 -8.32
N GLY A 610 15.41 20.02 -7.99
CA GLY A 610 15.09 19.61 -6.64
C GLY A 610 16.34 19.51 -5.78
N VAL A 611 16.12 19.42 -4.47
CA VAL A 611 17.19 19.12 -3.51
C VAL A 611 17.10 17.66 -3.08
N GLN A 612 18.25 17.02 -2.92
CA GLN A 612 18.27 15.67 -2.36
C GLN A 612 17.66 15.68 -0.95
N SER A 613 16.61 14.90 -0.81
CA SER A 613 15.96 14.66 0.47
C SER A 613 16.32 13.25 0.90
N VAL A 614 16.85 13.08 2.12
CA VAL A 614 17.12 11.74 2.67
C VAL A 614 15.86 10.86 2.66
N TYR A 615 14.68 11.49 2.70
CA TYR A 615 13.37 10.87 2.71
C TYR A 615 12.87 10.41 1.33
N VAL A 616 13.52 10.76 0.22
CA VAL A 616 13.04 10.36 -1.12
C VAL A 616 14.24 9.98 -1.97
N ARG A 617 14.43 8.68 -2.18
CA ARG A 617 15.57 8.14 -2.95
C ARG A 617 15.16 7.51 -4.26
N ASP A 618 13.88 7.26 -4.45
CA ASP A 618 13.28 6.82 -5.70
C ASP A 618 12.21 7.79 -6.16
N ASP A 619 11.82 7.65 -7.42
CA ASP A 619 10.70 8.34 -8.01
C ASP A 619 9.46 7.46 -8.05
N PHE A 620 8.39 7.99 -8.65
CA PHE A 620 7.15 7.27 -8.85
C PHE A 620 7.38 5.94 -9.59
N GLU A 621 8.31 5.80 -10.52
CA GLU A 621 8.54 4.53 -11.23
C GLU A 621 9.49 3.57 -10.48
N GLY A 622 10.00 3.99 -9.31
CA GLY A 622 11.02 3.27 -8.57
C GLY A 622 12.45 3.47 -9.13
N ASN A 623 12.66 4.43 -10.03
CA ASN A 623 13.99 4.84 -10.46
C ASN A 623 14.68 5.57 -9.32
N LEU A 624 15.95 5.27 -9.06
CA LEU A 624 16.71 6.01 -8.07
C LEU A 624 16.90 7.46 -8.52
N ARG A 625 16.64 8.39 -7.61
CA ARG A 625 16.94 9.81 -7.79
C ARG A 625 18.43 10.05 -7.71
N ASP A 626 18.94 10.90 -8.60
CA ASP A 626 20.37 11.19 -8.63
C ASP A 626 20.76 12.29 -7.61
N SER A 627 21.95 12.88 -7.76
CA SER A 627 22.43 13.94 -6.87
C SER A 627 21.67 15.27 -6.97
N MET A 628 20.92 15.48 -8.05
CA MET A 628 20.11 16.66 -8.35
C MET A 628 18.72 16.18 -8.78
N PRO A 629 17.86 15.78 -7.83
CA PRO A 629 16.57 15.19 -8.17
C PRO A 629 15.65 16.17 -8.91
N ASP A 630 14.69 15.63 -9.64
CA ASP A 630 13.61 16.40 -10.24
C ASP A 630 12.57 16.83 -9.18
N ILE A 631 11.93 17.96 -9.43
CA ILE A 631 10.78 18.43 -8.65
C ILE A 631 9.51 17.68 -9.11
N GLY A 632 8.75 17.19 -8.14
CA GLY A 632 7.55 16.36 -8.36
C GLY A 632 7.83 14.87 -8.23
N ALA A 633 6.83 14.06 -8.58
CA ALA A 633 6.83 12.62 -8.29
C ALA A 633 7.78 11.80 -9.18
N TYR A 634 8.12 12.26 -10.38
CA TYR A 634 8.98 11.53 -11.31
C TYR A 634 10.40 12.07 -11.29
N GLU A 635 11.37 11.18 -11.53
CA GLU A 635 12.71 11.53 -11.94
C GLU A 635 12.82 11.35 -13.44
N PHE A 636 13.36 12.33 -14.14
CA PHE A 636 13.82 12.13 -15.48
C PHE A 636 15.07 11.26 -15.46
N SER A 637 14.92 10.00 -15.82
CA SER A 637 16.05 9.20 -16.27
C SER A 637 16.33 9.54 -17.73
N PRO A 638 17.48 10.16 -18.09
CA PRO A 638 17.86 10.29 -19.48
C PRO A 638 17.80 8.92 -20.14
N PRO A 639 17.18 8.77 -21.33
CA PRO A 639 17.16 7.50 -22.02
C PRO A 639 18.59 7.03 -22.10
N THR A 640 18.87 5.92 -21.44
CA THR A 640 20.21 5.38 -21.33
C THR A 640 20.63 4.95 -22.73
N GLY A 641 21.22 5.87 -23.48
CA GLY A 641 21.87 5.57 -24.74
C GLY A 641 23.04 4.64 -24.43
N ASN A 642 22.78 3.33 -24.38
CA ASN A 642 23.77 2.28 -24.13
C ASN A 642 24.84 2.63 -23.08
N CYS A 643 24.48 3.35 -22.02
CA CYS A 643 25.28 3.35 -20.82
C CYS A 643 24.95 2.04 -20.11
N VAL A 644 25.53 0.96 -20.64
CA VAL A 644 25.82 -0.24 -19.87
C VAL A 644 26.42 0.30 -18.59
N ILE A 645 25.66 0.26 -17.49
CA ILE A 645 26.26 0.17 -16.18
C ILE A 645 27.14 -1.07 -16.28
N LYS A 646 28.41 -0.87 -16.61
CA LYS A 646 29.43 -1.85 -16.33
C LYS A 646 29.32 -1.99 -14.82
N LYS A 647 28.61 -3.04 -14.37
CA LYS A 647 29.02 -3.76 -13.18
C LYS A 647 30.52 -3.94 -13.37
N ALA A 648 31.30 -3.13 -12.67
CA ALA A 648 32.74 -3.22 -12.69
C ALA A 648 33.13 -4.51 -11.98
N TYR A 649 32.97 -5.64 -12.69
CA TYR A 649 33.78 -6.81 -12.46
C TYR A 649 35.20 -6.41 -12.87
N TRP A 650 35.99 -5.98 -11.90
CA TRP A 650 37.44 -6.04 -12.04
C TRP A 650 37.85 -7.50 -11.97
N LYS A 651 38.18 -8.07 -13.14
CA LYS A 651 39.03 -9.25 -13.25
C LYS A 651 40.04 -9.03 -14.38
N LEU A 652 41.21 -8.53 -14.01
CA LEU A 652 42.46 -8.62 -14.77
C LEU A 652 43.63 -8.59 -13.78
N MET A 653 43.81 -9.70 -13.07
CA MET A 653 45.02 -10.55 -13.04
C MET A 653 44.67 -11.85 -12.32
#